data_AF-A0A382A7S2-F1
#
_entry.id   AF-A0A382A7S2-F1
#
_cell.length_a   1.000
_cell.length_b   1.000
_cell.length_c   1.000
_cell.angle_alpha   90.00
_cell.angle_beta   90.00
_cell.angle_gamma   90.00
#
_symmetry.space_group_name_H-M   'P 1'
#
loop_
_entity.id
_entity.type
_entity.pdbx_description
1 polymer ?
#
loop_
_entity_poly.entity_id
_entity_poly.type
_entity_poly.pdbx_seq_one_letter_code
_entity_poly.pdbx_strand_id
1 'polypeptide(L)'
;MKMLNRYKKVFRKVLLVSLLAPMALFGGSYDFQMGDMVLVNVDELNGADRWSMEFFVFYHGESWQTEQVYFERYPDPNSEDADIYLRSFYDQSSGNPDVVFQLHAEPYTTGAEPLELRLPPADVMANGFNWVYVEYNGTDLSIYFNGTIMKDAHKQAGGTLHSSSEPFEFGSRSQGAGGEESAYTMDEVHFMLDTRPTGGSFQPPNQRYDPMEHTVMLWHFDETGGNQIIDESSHENDGNIDGNGAWETQDAFTGGGGGPGPGMSNTIEVKVILNQSVGTGMLDVAVWFPGLNWDDPPSMSERRSENSPSPSQGWMLSFTDPAIGPNTGPYKVDAIFDLNENGSWDQGEPQMGMDQLFVDNQGYTKVELDIGAGGGGGESRIEIVGMSPPSASNEGEDALVSVEIQTDAGTQSAEFKYMIGGSTSLRSIDLTGSSDGGWHMTYDWEGTIPGSDMTNKGLVGYFSVQDFSGKTLESDPMFIQVTFDEIPIGSTGPEVYRMISAPGLLDNKSSAIDAMVATLVANEQSDDATEWRTFRWNGSDYNESGYASMNPGEAYWIITLGSHVLTGGSGKSTDLSDPVSISLRSGWTQVGSPYNFTPNSYVYEAGAVEPSFYRYSGSGYSTTTTMSPGDGYWVYAYSATSMDVGFKRNTLLAREAVNEPFDWKGNIIARVNGVDDTENIFGVMPDASEIWDVADRHEPPV
;
A
#
# COMPACT_ATOMS: atom_id res chain seq x y z
N MET A 1 -41.50 33.66 -12.55
CA MET A 1 -40.17 33.08 -12.83
C MET A 1 -39.64 32.38 -11.56
N LYS A 2 -40.37 31.35 -11.14
CA LYS A 2 -40.17 30.49 -9.97
C LYS A 2 -40.77 29.15 -10.39
N MET A 3 -40.03 28.33 -11.13
CA MET A 3 -40.38 26.94 -11.51
C MET A 3 -39.31 26.38 -12.46
N LEU A 4 -38.02 26.35 -12.05
CA LEU A 4 -37.00 25.61 -12.82
C LEU A 4 -35.83 25.08 -11.97
N ASN A 5 -35.96 25.06 -10.63
CA ASN A 5 -34.89 24.62 -9.71
C ASN A 5 -35.28 23.45 -8.79
N ARG A 6 -36.25 22.63 -9.21
CA ARG A 6 -36.69 21.43 -8.47
C ARG A 6 -36.56 20.10 -9.22
N TYR A 7 -35.91 20.08 -10.39
CA TYR A 7 -35.73 18.85 -11.19
C TYR A 7 -34.29 18.36 -11.33
N LYS A 8 -33.31 18.94 -10.61
CA LYS A 8 -31.90 18.50 -10.63
C LYS A 8 -31.42 17.71 -9.40
N LYS A 9 -32.33 17.36 -8.46
CA LYS A 9 -31.98 16.58 -7.25
C LYS A 9 -32.57 15.16 -7.18
N VAL A 10 -33.26 14.70 -8.23
CA VAL A 10 -33.89 13.35 -8.27
C VAL A 10 -33.37 12.46 -9.41
N PHE A 11 -32.51 12.98 -10.30
CA PHE A 11 -31.95 12.20 -11.42
C PHE A 11 -30.57 11.58 -11.15
N ARG A 12 -30.02 11.72 -9.93
CA ARG A 12 -28.75 11.09 -9.51
C ARG A 12 -28.93 9.74 -8.77
N LYS A 13 -30.15 9.19 -8.75
CA LYS A 13 -30.50 7.96 -8.00
C LYS A 13 -31.12 6.83 -8.85
N VAL A 14 -31.07 6.90 -10.18
CA VAL A 14 -31.67 5.86 -11.07
C VAL A 14 -30.73 5.42 -12.21
N LEU A 15 -29.45 5.81 -12.20
CA LEU A 15 -28.48 5.34 -13.21
C LEU A 15 -27.23 4.70 -12.58
N LEU A 16 -27.42 4.03 -11.43
CA LEU A 16 -26.40 3.20 -10.77
C LEU A 16 -27.01 1.89 -10.22
N VAL A 17 -28.06 1.38 -10.88
CA VAL A 17 -28.74 0.11 -10.48
C VAL A 17 -28.94 -0.82 -11.69
N SER A 18 -28.04 -0.78 -12.66
CA SER A 18 -28.07 -1.76 -13.76
C SER A 18 -26.68 -1.95 -14.35
N LEU A 19 -25.81 -2.58 -13.57
CA LEU A 19 -24.77 -3.54 -13.98
C LEU A 19 -24.02 -4.03 -12.74
N LEU A 20 -24.74 -4.42 -11.68
CA LEU A 20 -24.22 -5.43 -10.76
C LEU A 20 -24.56 -6.76 -11.43
N ALA A 21 -23.62 -7.28 -12.22
CA ALA A 21 -23.55 -8.73 -12.35
C ALA A 21 -23.38 -9.26 -10.91
N PRO A 22 -24.06 -10.34 -10.51
CA PRO A 22 -23.72 -10.99 -9.26
C PRO A 22 -22.25 -11.40 -9.37
N MET A 23 -21.36 -10.71 -8.66
CA MET A 23 -20.05 -11.27 -8.35
C MET A 23 -20.38 -12.60 -7.66
N ALA A 24 -19.93 -13.69 -8.26
CA ALA A 24 -19.94 -14.95 -7.55
C ALA A 24 -19.04 -14.74 -6.33
N LEU A 25 -19.61 -14.80 -5.13
CA LEU A 25 -18.83 -14.92 -3.91
C LEU A 25 -18.02 -16.21 -4.03
N PHE A 26 -16.72 -16.07 -4.22
CA PHE A 26 -15.76 -17.15 -4.00
C PHE A 26 -15.36 -17.05 -2.53
N GLY A 27 -15.38 -18.16 -1.79
CA GLY A 27 -14.89 -18.17 -0.42
C GLY A 27 -13.38 -18.03 -0.37
N GLY A 28 -12.88 -17.18 0.51
CA GLY A 28 -11.44 -16.95 0.71
C GLY A 28 -11.07 -16.60 2.16
N SER A 29 -9.77 -16.49 2.39
CA SER A 29 -9.17 -16.10 3.66
C SER A 29 -7.79 -15.49 3.42
N TYR A 30 -7.18 -14.85 4.42
CA TYR A 30 -5.86 -14.22 4.29
C TYR A 30 -4.79 -14.92 5.14
N ASP A 31 -3.67 -15.27 4.52
CA ASP A 31 -2.51 -15.91 5.14
C ASP A 31 -1.54 -14.85 5.69
N PHE A 32 -1.48 -14.68 7.00
CA PHE A 32 -0.55 -13.76 7.66
C PHE A 32 0.87 -14.31 7.84
N GLN A 33 1.11 -15.60 7.52
CA GLN A 33 2.45 -16.18 7.46
C GLN A 33 3.18 -15.81 6.17
N MET A 34 2.46 -15.87 5.06
CA MET A 34 3.02 -15.59 3.72
C MET A 34 2.72 -14.17 3.26
N GLY A 35 1.65 -13.57 3.78
CA GLY A 35 1.19 -12.21 3.47
C GLY A 35 1.75 -11.17 4.43
N ASP A 36 1.67 -9.92 4.00
CA ASP A 36 2.14 -8.77 4.77
C ASP A 36 1.11 -8.29 5.79
N MET A 37 1.56 -7.43 6.71
CA MET A 37 0.72 -6.81 7.73
C MET A 37 -0.40 -5.98 7.09
N VAL A 38 -1.58 -5.97 7.70
CA VAL A 38 -2.73 -5.19 7.23
C VAL A 38 -2.94 -3.99 8.15
N LEU A 39 -3.09 -2.80 7.56
CA LEU A 39 -3.33 -1.54 8.24
C LEU A 39 -4.74 -1.01 7.95
N VAL A 40 -5.47 -0.60 8.99
CA VAL A 40 -6.79 0.03 8.83
C VAL A 40 -7.06 1.07 9.91
N ASN A 41 -7.59 2.23 9.54
CA ASN A 41 -8.13 3.18 10.50
C ASN A 41 -9.60 2.88 10.76
N VAL A 42 -9.99 2.68 12.02
CA VAL A 42 -11.38 2.42 12.42
C VAL A 42 -11.80 3.48 13.45
N ASP A 43 -11.97 4.71 12.97
CA ASP A 43 -12.19 5.89 13.81
C ASP A 43 -13.49 5.79 14.63
N GLU A 44 -14.46 5.00 14.18
CA GLU A 44 -15.74 4.79 14.85
C GLU A 44 -15.60 4.20 16.27
N LEU A 45 -14.52 3.44 16.51
CA LEU A 45 -14.26 2.83 17.81
C LEU A 45 -13.70 3.82 18.85
N ASN A 46 -13.23 4.99 18.42
CA ASN A 46 -12.63 5.97 19.32
C ASN A 46 -13.65 6.47 20.36
N GLY A 47 -13.40 6.18 21.64
CA GLY A 47 -14.30 6.57 22.72
C GLY A 47 -15.57 5.71 22.81
N ALA A 48 -15.63 4.55 22.17
CA ALA A 48 -16.76 3.63 22.27
C ALA A 48 -16.98 3.16 23.72
N ASP A 49 -18.21 3.28 24.22
CA ASP A 49 -18.61 2.78 25.54
C ASP A 49 -19.09 1.32 25.51
N ARG A 50 -19.13 0.73 24.31
CA ARG A 50 -19.46 -0.66 24.03
C ARG A 50 -18.93 -1.04 22.65
N TRP A 51 -18.30 -2.20 22.54
CA TRP A 51 -17.73 -2.68 21.29
C TRP A 51 -17.49 -4.20 21.32
N SER A 52 -17.41 -4.82 20.14
CA SER A 52 -16.93 -6.19 19.97
C SER A 52 -16.07 -6.33 18.72
N MET A 53 -15.15 -7.29 18.75
CA MET A 53 -14.30 -7.67 17.63
C MET A 53 -14.28 -9.19 17.56
N GLU A 54 -14.50 -9.75 16.37
CA GLU A 54 -14.48 -11.19 16.17
C GLU A 54 -13.85 -11.57 14.84
N PHE A 55 -13.28 -12.76 14.79
CA PHE A 55 -12.67 -13.35 13.60
C PHE A 55 -12.49 -14.86 13.77
N PHE A 56 -12.26 -15.54 12.65
CA PHE A 56 -11.83 -16.93 12.63
C PHE A 56 -10.34 -17.00 12.33
N VAL A 57 -9.63 -17.92 13.00
CA VAL A 57 -8.20 -18.13 12.80
C VAL A 57 -7.84 -19.61 12.65
N PHE A 58 -7.06 -19.92 11.62
CA PHE A 58 -6.50 -21.24 11.34
C PHE A 58 -4.98 -21.18 11.52
N TYR A 59 -4.42 -22.01 12.40
CA TYR A 59 -2.98 -22.02 12.66
C TYR A 59 -2.20 -22.90 11.67
N HIS A 60 -1.04 -22.45 11.22
CA HIS A 60 -0.18 -23.22 10.33
C HIS A 60 0.64 -24.25 11.10
N GLY A 61 0.13 -25.49 11.13
CA GLY A 61 0.76 -26.59 11.85
C GLY A 61 0.75 -26.38 13.36
N GLU A 62 1.92 -26.22 13.97
CA GLU A 62 2.08 -26.02 15.42
C GLU A 62 2.33 -24.56 15.80
N SER A 63 2.05 -23.60 14.92
CA SER A 63 2.24 -22.16 15.19
C SER A 63 1.37 -21.62 16.33
N TRP A 64 0.30 -22.31 16.69
CA TRP A 64 -0.45 -22.00 17.93
C TRP A 64 0.41 -22.14 19.21
N GLN A 65 1.59 -22.77 19.13
CA GLN A 65 2.57 -22.87 20.20
C GLN A 65 3.63 -21.75 20.19
N THR A 66 3.57 -20.81 19.25
CA THR A 66 4.48 -19.66 19.13
C THR A 66 3.75 -18.37 19.51
N GLU A 67 4.48 -17.25 19.56
CA GLU A 67 3.82 -15.96 19.72
C GLU A 67 3.02 -15.63 18.45
N GLN A 68 1.81 -15.10 18.62
CA GLN A 68 0.90 -14.68 17.55
C GLN A 68 0.34 -13.31 17.89
N VAL A 69 0.44 -12.37 16.97
CA VAL A 69 -0.18 -11.05 17.09
C VAL A 69 -1.36 -11.00 16.13
N TYR A 70 -2.57 -10.78 16.65
CA TYR A 70 -3.79 -10.73 15.84
C TYR A 70 -4.11 -9.31 15.39
N PHE A 71 -4.07 -8.37 16.33
CA PHE A 71 -4.10 -6.95 16.05
C PHE A 71 -3.45 -6.14 17.18
N GLU A 72 -2.94 -4.96 16.84
CA GLU A 72 -2.47 -3.93 17.77
C GLU A 72 -2.75 -2.52 17.24
N ARG A 73 -2.78 -1.52 18.12
CA ARG A 73 -2.88 -0.11 17.76
C ARG A 73 -2.12 0.72 18.79
N TYR A 74 -1.51 1.80 18.34
CA TYR A 74 -0.70 2.68 19.17
C TYR A 74 -1.45 3.99 19.46
N PRO A 75 -1.22 4.66 20.60
CA PRO A 75 -1.91 5.91 20.93
C PRO A 75 -1.39 7.12 20.11
N ASP A 76 -0.17 7.02 19.56
CA ASP A 76 0.44 8.00 18.65
C ASP A 76 1.63 7.38 17.88
N PRO A 77 2.14 8.01 16.80
CA PRO A 77 3.15 7.42 15.92
C PRO A 77 4.51 7.12 16.56
N ASN A 78 4.80 7.63 17.76
CA ASN A 78 6.09 7.46 18.44
C ASN A 78 5.97 6.59 19.70
N SER A 79 4.79 6.06 19.99
CA SER A 79 4.57 5.24 21.17
C SER A 79 5.14 3.83 20.97
N GLU A 80 5.88 3.34 21.96
CA GLU A 80 6.44 1.98 21.97
C GLU A 80 5.45 0.93 22.51
N ASP A 81 4.41 1.37 23.22
CA ASP A 81 3.39 0.51 23.81
C ASP A 81 2.03 0.73 23.12
N ALA A 82 1.39 -0.36 22.72
CA ALA A 82 0.07 -0.35 22.11
C ALA A 82 -1.03 0.01 23.14
N ASP A 83 -2.02 0.84 22.74
CA ASP A 83 -3.18 1.20 23.55
C ASP A 83 -4.26 0.10 23.57
N ILE A 84 -4.25 -0.75 22.54
CA ILE A 84 -5.03 -1.98 22.46
C ILE A 84 -4.25 -3.04 21.68
N TYR A 85 -4.25 -4.27 22.16
CA TYR A 85 -3.73 -5.43 21.43
C TYR A 85 -4.43 -6.73 21.81
N LEU A 86 -4.46 -7.66 20.88
CA LEU A 86 -4.77 -9.06 21.13
C LEU A 86 -3.63 -9.95 20.59
N ARG A 87 -3.04 -10.74 21.48
CA ARG A 87 -1.96 -11.68 21.15
C ARG A 87 -2.14 -13.02 21.86
N SER A 88 -1.44 -14.05 21.39
CA SER A 88 -1.32 -15.31 22.11
C SER A 88 0.10 -15.87 22.12
N PHE A 89 0.45 -16.64 23.15
CA PHE A 89 1.73 -17.34 23.23
C PHE A 89 1.59 -18.64 24.02
N TYR A 90 2.62 -19.49 23.99
CA TYR A 90 2.63 -20.76 24.69
C TYR A 90 3.44 -20.72 25.99
N ASP A 91 2.75 -20.81 27.13
CA ASP A 91 3.37 -20.80 28.45
C ASP A 91 3.71 -22.22 28.90
N GLN A 92 4.99 -22.59 28.82
CA GLN A 92 5.49 -23.87 29.33
C GLN A 92 5.93 -23.82 30.80
N SER A 93 5.90 -22.65 31.44
CA SER A 93 6.48 -22.41 32.77
C SER A 93 5.56 -22.81 33.92
N SER A 94 4.25 -22.91 33.68
CA SER A 94 3.19 -23.13 34.69
C SER A 94 3.06 -24.58 35.20
N GLY A 95 3.87 -25.53 34.70
CA GLY A 95 3.78 -26.96 35.03
C GLY A 95 2.64 -27.71 34.33
N ASN A 96 1.70 -26.98 33.72
CA ASN A 96 0.71 -27.46 32.75
C ASN A 96 0.73 -26.50 31.56
N PRO A 97 1.35 -26.88 30.42
CA PRO A 97 1.56 -25.93 29.35
C PRO A 97 0.23 -25.51 28.72
N ASP A 98 0.01 -24.20 28.60
CA ASP A 98 -1.23 -23.60 28.11
C ASP A 98 -0.93 -22.60 26.97
N VAL A 99 -1.87 -22.44 26.05
CA VAL A 99 -1.93 -21.27 25.16
C VAL A 99 -2.58 -20.14 25.94
N VAL A 100 -1.93 -18.98 25.99
CA VAL A 100 -2.41 -17.81 26.74
C VAL A 100 -2.78 -16.73 25.72
N PHE A 101 -4.07 -16.39 25.66
CA PHE A 101 -4.54 -15.18 24.96
C PHE A 101 -4.47 -14.00 25.91
N GLN A 102 -3.84 -12.91 25.48
CA GLN A 102 -3.75 -11.65 26.21
C GLN A 102 -4.46 -10.54 25.45
N LEU A 103 -5.45 -9.94 26.10
CA LEU A 103 -6.11 -8.72 25.64
C LEU A 103 -5.69 -7.55 26.53
N HIS A 104 -5.05 -6.57 25.92
CA HIS A 104 -4.88 -5.24 26.50
C HIS A 104 -5.75 -4.25 25.73
N ALA A 105 -6.38 -3.33 26.45
CA ALA A 105 -7.19 -2.24 25.92
C ALA A 105 -7.30 -1.17 27.02
N GLU A 106 -6.86 0.05 26.74
CA GLU A 106 -6.99 1.18 27.64
C GLU A 106 -8.42 1.77 27.63
N PRO A 107 -8.97 2.17 28.80
CA PRO A 107 -8.39 2.15 30.15
C PRO A 107 -8.71 0.87 30.96
N TYR A 108 -9.24 -0.18 30.32
CA TYR A 108 -9.76 -1.38 30.99
C TYR A 108 -8.66 -2.25 31.62
N THR A 109 -7.46 -2.18 31.05
CA THR A 109 -6.26 -2.92 31.46
C THR A 109 -5.03 -2.02 31.32
N THR A 110 -3.87 -2.49 31.78
CA THR A 110 -2.57 -1.86 31.51
C THR A 110 -1.68 -2.88 30.81
N GLY A 111 -0.65 -2.44 30.07
CA GLY A 111 0.27 -3.37 29.40
C GLY A 111 0.91 -4.41 30.34
N ALA A 112 1.04 -4.09 31.63
CA ALA A 112 1.56 -5.00 32.66
C ALA A 112 0.50 -5.95 33.27
N GLU A 113 -0.79 -5.64 33.13
CA GLU A 113 -1.91 -6.43 33.65
C GLU A 113 -3.00 -6.62 32.57
N PRO A 114 -2.70 -7.34 31.46
CA PRO A 114 -3.69 -7.68 30.45
C PRO A 114 -4.72 -8.67 31.00
N LEU A 115 -5.86 -8.78 30.33
CA LEU A 115 -6.82 -9.87 30.57
C LEU A 115 -6.28 -11.15 29.91
N GLU A 116 -6.11 -12.22 30.69
CA GLU A 116 -5.63 -13.50 30.19
C GLU A 116 -6.74 -14.56 30.09
N LEU A 117 -6.81 -15.26 28.96
CA LEU A 117 -7.52 -16.52 28.80
C LEU A 117 -6.50 -17.65 28.60
N ARG A 118 -6.50 -18.65 29.49
CA ARG A 118 -5.60 -19.80 29.43
C ARG A 118 -6.31 -21.03 28.90
N LEU A 119 -5.74 -21.64 27.86
CA LEU A 119 -6.31 -22.75 27.12
C LEU A 119 -5.37 -23.96 27.16
N PRO A 120 -5.83 -25.11 27.66
CA PRO A 120 -5.15 -26.38 27.45
C PRO A 120 -4.97 -26.64 25.94
N PRO A 121 -3.87 -27.27 25.49
CA PRO A 121 -3.64 -27.62 24.08
C PRO A 121 -4.79 -28.37 23.40
N ALA A 122 -5.55 -29.18 24.15
CA ALA A 122 -6.69 -29.94 23.63
C ALA A 122 -7.90 -29.07 23.25
N ASP A 123 -7.94 -27.82 23.75
CA ASP A 123 -9.03 -26.88 23.49
C ASP A 123 -8.80 -26.07 22.20
N VAL A 124 -7.57 -26.09 21.65
CA VAL A 124 -7.19 -25.47 20.38
C VAL A 124 -7.37 -26.46 19.22
N MET A 125 -8.03 -26.02 18.15
CA MET A 125 -8.17 -26.79 16.92
C MET A 125 -6.98 -26.51 16.00
N ALA A 126 -6.00 -27.43 15.96
CA ALA A 126 -4.78 -27.26 15.17
C ALA A 126 -4.95 -27.48 13.65
N ASN A 127 -6.06 -28.07 13.20
CA ASN A 127 -6.33 -28.35 11.78
C ASN A 127 -7.73 -27.84 11.39
N GLY A 128 -8.06 -26.63 11.81
CA GLY A 128 -9.35 -26.01 11.52
C GLY A 128 -9.42 -24.59 12.09
N PHE A 129 -10.43 -23.85 11.64
CA PHE A 129 -10.70 -22.52 12.15
C PHE A 129 -11.15 -22.57 13.62
N ASN A 130 -10.53 -21.71 14.42
CA ASN A 130 -10.92 -21.39 15.78
C ASN A 130 -11.61 -20.03 15.74
N TRP A 131 -12.63 -19.83 16.57
CA TRP A 131 -13.32 -18.54 16.66
C TRP A 131 -12.84 -17.77 17.88
N VAL A 132 -12.48 -16.50 17.65
CA VAL A 132 -12.07 -15.56 18.69
C VAL A 132 -13.07 -14.41 18.72
N TYR A 133 -13.55 -14.07 19.91
CA TYR A 133 -14.44 -12.94 20.11
C TYR A 133 -14.02 -12.19 21.38
N VAL A 134 -13.76 -10.90 21.24
CA VAL A 134 -13.45 -10.00 22.36
C VAL A 134 -14.50 -8.90 22.43
N GLU A 135 -14.84 -8.47 23.64
CA GLU A 135 -15.84 -7.43 23.83
C GLU A 135 -15.58 -6.57 25.06
N TYR A 136 -16.15 -5.37 25.02
CA TYR A 136 -16.54 -4.62 26.20
C TYR A 136 -18.03 -4.30 26.12
N ASN A 137 -18.82 -4.84 27.05
CA ASN A 137 -20.28 -4.68 27.05
C ASN A 137 -20.80 -3.48 27.87
N GLY A 138 -19.89 -2.57 28.26
CA GLY A 138 -20.17 -1.45 29.17
C GLY A 138 -19.98 -1.78 30.66
N THR A 139 -19.67 -3.04 31.00
CA THR A 139 -19.38 -3.48 32.38
C THR A 139 -18.20 -4.44 32.44
N ASP A 140 -18.15 -5.41 31.55
CA ASP A 140 -17.12 -6.45 31.53
C ASP A 140 -16.32 -6.38 30.23
N LEU A 141 -14.99 -6.44 30.35
CA LEU A 141 -14.08 -6.77 29.26
C LEU A 141 -13.93 -8.29 29.23
N SER A 142 -14.12 -8.91 28.07
CA SER A 142 -14.15 -10.38 27.93
C SER A 142 -13.40 -10.88 26.70
N ILE A 143 -12.80 -12.07 26.82
CA ILE A 143 -12.25 -12.87 25.73
C ILE A 143 -13.02 -14.18 25.68
N TYR A 144 -13.45 -14.59 24.50
CA TYR A 144 -14.06 -15.88 24.21
C TYR A 144 -13.26 -16.57 23.11
N PHE A 145 -12.98 -17.87 23.30
CA PHE A 145 -12.25 -18.69 22.35
C PHE A 145 -12.97 -20.03 22.15
N ASN A 146 -13.32 -20.36 20.91
CA ASN A 146 -13.90 -21.65 20.55
C ASN A 146 -13.03 -22.36 19.51
N GLY A 147 -12.18 -23.28 19.99
CA GLY A 147 -11.56 -24.30 19.15
C GLY A 147 -12.41 -25.58 19.20
N THR A 148 -12.06 -26.50 20.09
CA THR A 148 -12.85 -27.73 20.29
C THR A 148 -13.99 -27.56 21.30
N ILE A 149 -13.86 -26.58 22.20
CA ILE A 149 -14.85 -26.23 23.21
C ILE A 149 -14.80 -24.72 23.49
N MET A 150 -15.95 -24.15 23.83
CA MET A 150 -16.05 -22.74 24.19
C MET A 150 -15.38 -22.48 25.54
N LYS A 151 -14.48 -21.49 25.58
CA LYS A 151 -13.81 -20.98 26.79
C LYS A 151 -13.91 -19.46 26.84
N ASP A 152 -13.87 -18.92 28.05
CA ASP A 152 -13.92 -17.48 28.24
C ASP A 152 -13.14 -17.03 29.49
N ALA A 153 -12.73 -15.76 29.46
CA ALA A 153 -12.23 -15.01 30.61
C ALA A 153 -12.85 -13.62 30.57
N HIS A 154 -13.23 -13.08 31.72
CA HIS A 154 -13.79 -11.75 31.82
C HIS A 154 -13.33 -11.04 33.08
N LYS A 155 -13.33 -9.71 33.03
CA LYS A 155 -13.11 -8.84 34.19
C LYS A 155 -14.04 -7.64 34.14
N GLN A 156 -14.45 -7.18 35.31
CA GLN A 156 -15.13 -5.90 35.43
C GLN A 156 -14.17 -4.77 35.07
N ALA A 157 -14.64 -3.86 34.23
CA ALA A 157 -13.90 -2.68 33.80
C ALA A 157 -14.86 -1.49 33.66
N GLY A 158 -14.33 -0.29 33.47
CA GLY A 158 -15.14 0.91 33.29
C GLY A 158 -14.42 1.93 32.42
N GLY A 159 -15.18 2.80 31.76
CA GLY A 159 -14.67 3.80 30.84
C GLY A 159 -15.10 3.52 29.40
N THR A 160 -14.45 4.22 28.48
CA THR A 160 -14.62 4.13 27.03
C THR A 160 -13.28 3.80 26.40
N LEU A 161 -13.29 3.11 25.26
CA LEU A 161 -12.06 2.73 24.58
C LEU A 161 -11.21 3.98 24.27
N HIS A 162 -9.90 3.89 24.47
CA HIS A 162 -8.96 4.97 24.17
C HIS A 162 -9.10 5.42 22.70
N SER A 163 -8.89 6.71 22.44
CA SER A 163 -9.00 7.29 21.10
C SER A 163 -7.61 7.46 20.49
N SER A 164 -7.41 6.97 19.27
CA SER A 164 -6.17 7.13 18.52
C SER A 164 -6.45 7.42 17.05
N SER A 165 -5.55 8.15 16.39
CA SER A 165 -5.53 8.33 14.93
C SER A 165 -4.67 7.30 14.21
N GLU A 166 -3.96 6.45 14.96
CA GLU A 166 -3.11 5.40 14.39
C GLU A 166 -3.96 4.20 13.93
N PRO A 167 -3.53 3.51 12.85
CA PRO A 167 -4.24 2.35 12.35
C PRO A 167 -4.17 1.17 13.33
N PHE A 168 -5.18 0.30 13.26
CA PHE A 168 -5.02 -1.08 13.68
C PHE A 168 -4.07 -1.79 12.72
N GLU A 169 -3.11 -2.50 13.28
CA GLU A 169 -2.13 -3.33 12.59
C GLU A 169 -2.49 -4.79 12.84
N PHE A 170 -2.79 -5.56 11.80
CA PHE A 170 -3.08 -7.00 11.89
C PHE A 170 -1.89 -7.81 11.39
N GLY A 171 -1.54 -8.87 12.13
CA GLY A 171 -0.31 -9.62 11.91
C GLY A 171 0.93 -8.88 12.41
N SER A 172 2.10 -9.50 12.31
CA SER A 172 3.38 -8.88 12.69
C SER A 172 4.46 -9.16 11.67
N ARG A 173 5.37 -8.19 11.47
CA ARG A 173 6.50 -8.28 10.55
C ARG A 173 7.75 -8.78 11.28
N SER A 174 8.39 -9.85 10.84
CA SER A 174 9.78 -10.13 11.26
C SER A 174 10.75 -9.19 10.55
N GLN A 175 11.32 -8.25 11.30
CA GLN A 175 12.52 -7.51 10.91
C GLN A 175 13.65 -7.78 11.92
N GLY A 176 14.03 -9.05 12.11
CA GLY A 176 15.25 -9.43 12.84
C GLY A 176 15.08 -9.81 14.33
N ALA A 177 16.16 -10.40 14.89
CA ALA A 177 16.15 -11.38 15.99
C ALA A 177 15.24 -11.07 17.20
N GLY A 178 14.04 -11.66 17.16
CA GLY A 178 13.16 -11.78 18.34
C GLY A 178 11.65 -11.76 18.05
N GLY A 179 11.21 -11.13 16.95
CA GLY A 179 9.81 -11.19 16.52
C GLY A 179 9.58 -12.40 15.61
N GLU A 180 8.72 -13.32 16.03
CA GLU A 180 8.23 -14.40 15.16
C GLU A 180 7.12 -13.82 14.27
N GLU A 181 7.16 -14.06 12.96
CA GLU A 181 6.06 -13.72 12.04
C GLU A 181 4.77 -14.40 12.51
N SER A 182 3.65 -13.67 12.46
CA SER A 182 2.32 -14.26 12.69
C SER A 182 2.13 -15.42 11.70
N ALA A 183 1.81 -16.61 12.20
CA ALA A 183 1.79 -17.83 11.38
C ALA A 183 0.40 -18.47 11.40
N TYR A 184 -0.58 -17.75 10.87
CA TYR A 184 -1.97 -18.18 10.78
C TYR A 184 -2.68 -17.60 9.56
N THR A 185 -3.79 -18.23 9.19
CA THR A 185 -4.79 -17.70 8.26
C THR A 185 -5.96 -17.12 9.04
N MET A 186 -6.49 -15.97 8.61
CA MET A 186 -7.65 -15.31 9.21
C MET A 186 -8.79 -15.18 8.21
N ASP A 187 -10.01 -15.25 8.72
CA ASP A 187 -11.23 -15.09 7.93
C ASP A 187 -12.33 -14.40 8.77
N GLU A 188 -13.27 -13.75 8.08
CA GLU A 188 -14.51 -13.17 8.64
C GLU A 188 -14.27 -12.23 9.84
N VAL A 189 -13.47 -11.18 9.62
CA VAL A 189 -13.21 -10.15 10.63
C VAL A 189 -14.38 -9.18 10.71
N HIS A 190 -14.92 -9.00 11.91
CA HIS A 190 -16.10 -8.18 12.13
C HIS A 190 -15.98 -7.35 13.42
N PHE A 191 -15.98 -6.02 13.27
CA PHE A 191 -15.91 -5.06 14.36
C PHE A 191 -17.25 -4.31 14.50
N MET A 192 -17.69 -4.11 15.74
CA MET A 192 -18.99 -3.52 16.03
C MET A 192 -18.95 -2.51 17.20
N LEU A 193 -19.89 -1.57 17.18
CA LEU A 193 -20.27 -0.70 18.31
C LEU A 193 -21.40 -1.29 19.18
N ASP A 194 -21.54 -2.61 19.16
CA ASP A 194 -22.47 -3.38 19.97
C ASP A 194 -21.82 -4.70 20.41
N THR A 195 -22.53 -5.50 21.18
CA THR A 195 -22.06 -6.81 21.66
C THR A 195 -23.11 -7.88 21.44
N ARG A 196 -22.67 -9.12 21.24
CA ARG A 196 -23.55 -10.29 21.16
C ARG A 196 -24.12 -10.62 22.56
N PRO A 197 -25.36 -11.12 22.66
CA PRO A 197 -25.88 -11.61 23.93
C PRO A 197 -25.07 -12.83 24.43
N THR A 198 -24.33 -12.66 25.52
CA THR A 198 -23.52 -13.71 26.13
C THR A 198 -24.32 -14.53 27.15
N GLY A 199 -23.95 -15.81 27.34
CA GLY A 199 -24.68 -16.80 28.15
C GLY A 199 -25.44 -17.85 27.33
N GLY A 200 -25.84 -18.96 27.98
CA GLY A 200 -26.43 -20.26 27.53
C GLY A 200 -26.71 -20.66 26.06
N SER A 201 -26.81 -19.74 25.11
CA SER A 201 -26.89 -19.92 23.65
C SER A 201 -25.73 -19.28 22.88
N PHE A 202 -24.76 -18.66 23.58
CA PHE A 202 -23.60 -18.00 22.96
C PHE A 202 -22.70 -19.04 22.29
N GLN A 203 -22.54 -18.91 20.96
CA GLN A 203 -21.81 -19.82 20.08
C GLN A 203 -21.20 -18.98 18.94
N PRO A 204 -20.15 -19.48 18.27
CA PRO A 204 -19.65 -18.86 17.04
C PRO A 204 -20.78 -18.63 16.02
N PRO A 205 -20.63 -17.64 15.13
CA PRO A 205 -21.52 -17.54 13.99
C PRO A 205 -21.47 -18.84 13.18
N ASN A 206 -22.59 -19.20 12.56
CA ASN A 206 -22.72 -20.43 11.75
C ASN A 206 -22.99 -20.12 10.27
N GLN A 207 -22.90 -18.85 9.91
CA GLN A 207 -23.02 -18.29 8.57
C GLN A 207 -22.32 -16.93 8.58
N ARG A 208 -21.96 -16.47 7.39
CA ARG A 208 -21.37 -15.16 7.11
C ARG A 208 -22.25 -14.03 7.61
N TYR A 209 -21.63 -12.93 8.00
CA TYR A 209 -22.34 -11.71 8.34
C TYR A 209 -22.78 -10.95 7.09
N ASP A 210 -23.97 -10.35 7.15
CA ASP A 210 -24.31 -9.23 6.29
C ASP A 210 -24.03 -7.94 7.08
N PRO A 211 -23.78 -6.79 6.41
CA PRO A 211 -23.60 -5.50 7.08
C PRO A 211 -24.78 -5.14 7.99
N MET A 212 -24.53 -4.88 9.28
CA MET A 212 -25.54 -4.52 10.29
C MET A 212 -25.43 -3.04 10.69
N GLU A 213 -26.46 -2.50 11.37
CA GLU A 213 -26.52 -1.08 11.80
C GLU A 213 -25.35 -0.63 12.69
N HIS A 214 -24.72 -1.57 13.42
CA HIS A 214 -23.60 -1.29 14.32
C HIS A 214 -22.27 -1.87 13.84
N THR A 215 -22.23 -2.42 12.62
CA THR A 215 -21.01 -2.90 11.98
C THR A 215 -20.18 -1.70 11.53
N VAL A 216 -18.96 -1.61 12.02
CA VAL A 216 -18.00 -0.55 11.65
C VAL A 216 -16.88 -1.07 10.76
N MET A 217 -16.67 -2.38 10.71
CA MET A 217 -15.75 -3.03 9.78
C MET A 217 -16.21 -4.47 9.59
N LEU A 218 -16.29 -4.92 8.34
CA LEU A 218 -16.64 -6.28 7.96
C LEU A 218 -15.77 -6.71 6.77
N TRP A 219 -14.79 -7.56 7.04
CA TRP A 219 -13.92 -8.15 6.03
C TRP A 219 -14.20 -9.63 5.91
N HIS A 220 -14.58 -10.05 4.71
CA HIS A 220 -14.78 -11.45 4.36
C HIS A 220 -13.52 -12.13 3.85
N PHE A 221 -12.48 -11.38 3.45
CA PHE A 221 -11.28 -11.92 2.82
C PHE A 221 -11.52 -12.80 1.57
N ASP A 222 -12.59 -12.50 0.84
CA ASP A 222 -13.00 -13.22 -0.38
C ASP A 222 -12.33 -12.67 -1.65
N GLU A 223 -11.42 -11.71 -1.51
CA GLU A 223 -10.68 -11.15 -2.63
C GLU A 223 -9.78 -12.22 -3.27
N THR A 224 -9.67 -12.17 -4.58
CA THR A 224 -8.90 -13.14 -5.37
C THR A 224 -7.45 -12.72 -5.61
N GLY A 225 -7.03 -11.62 -4.98
CA GLY A 225 -5.75 -10.96 -5.22
C GLY A 225 -5.77 -9.48 -4.82
N GLY A 226 -4.58 -8.87 -4.83
CA GLY A 226 -4.41 -7.44 -4.56
C GLY A 226 -3.88 -7.15 -3.16
N ASN A 227 -3.79 -5.86 -2.84
CA ASN A 227 -3.26 -5.33 -1.58
C ASN A 227 -4.31 -4.54 -0.79
N GLN A 228 -5.59 -4.71 -1.12
CA GLN A 228 -6.71 -4.16 -0.38
C GLN A 228 -7.63 -5.28 0.10
N ILE A 229 -8.18 -5.12 1.30
CA ILE A 229 -9.27 -5.93 1.85
C ILE A 229 -10.49 -5.03 1.90
N ILE A 230 -11.57 -5.44 1.26
CA ILE A 230 -12.75 -4.61 1.08
C ILE A 230 -13.62 -4.69 2.35
N ASP A 231 -13.96 -3.53 2.89
CA ASP A 231 -14.97 -3.41 3.92
C ASP A 231 -16.38 -3.42 3.32
N GLU A 232 -17.13 -4.47 3.60
CA GLU A 232 -18.54 -4.55 3.20
C GLU A 232 -19.48 -3.71 4.07
N SER A 233 -18.97 -3.12 5.16
CA SER A 233 -19.74 -2.17 5.95
C SER A 233 -20.03 -0.87 5.19
N SER A 234 -20.86 0.00 5.77
CA SER A 234 -21.12 1.33 5.20
C SER A 234 -20.02 2.36 5.47
N HIS A 235 -18.93 1.96 6.13
CA HIS A 235 -17.88 2.87 6.61
C HIS A 235 -16.64 2.89 5.71
N GLU A 236 -16.53 1.94 4.76
CA GLU A 236 -15.40 1.89 3.80
C GLU A 236 -14.05 1.81 4.52
N ASN A 237 -14.01 1.11 5.66
CA ASN A 237 -12.79 0.86 6.44
C ASN A 237 -11.97 -0.28 5.79
N ASP A 238 -11.57 -0.07 4.54
CA ASP A 238 -10.81 -1.02 3.74
C ASP A 238 -9.42 -1.23 4.36
N GLY A 239 -8.98 -2.49 4.42
CA GLY A 239 -7.65 -2.86 4.89
C GLY A 239 -6.61 -2.60 3.82
N ASN A 240 -5.50 -1.96 4.18
CA ASN A 240 -4.36 -1.78 3.29
C ASN A 240 -3.23 -2.74 3.69
N ILE A 241 -2.91 -3.68 2.81
CA ILE A 241 -1.82 -4.64 2.99
C ILE A 241 -0.48 -3.93 2.70
N ASP A 242 0.46 -3.98 3.65
CA ASP A 242 1.82 -3.42 3.53
C ASP A 242 2.75 -4.31 2.67
N GLY A 243 2.31 -4.62 1.44
CA GLY A 243 3.05 -5.43 0.47
C GLY A 243 2.11 -6.20 -0.46
N ASN A 244 2.38 -7.49 -0.71
CA ASN A 244 1.56 -8.32 -1.60
C ASN A 244 0.59 -9.17 -0.77
N GLY A 245 -0.71 -9.13 -1.08
CA GLY A 245 -1.67 -9.98 -0.37
C GLY A 245 -1.45 -11.46 -0.63
N ALA A 246 -1.50 -12.27 0.44
CA ALA A 246 -1.48 -13.73 0.37
C ALA A 246 -2.88 -14.28 0.62
N TRP A 247 -3.63 -14.46 -0.46
CA TRP A 247 -5.02 -14.90 -0.45
C TRP A 247 -5.10 -16.42 -0.57
N GLU A 248 -5.93 -17.03 0.25
CA GLU A 248 -6.21 -18.46 0.25
C GLU A 248 -7.66 -18.73 -0.10
N THR A 249 -7.96 -19.97 -0.50
CA THR A 249 -9.33 -20.41 -0.79
C THR A 249 -9.98 -21.13 0.40
N GLN A 250 -9.37 -21.05 1.59
CA GLN A 250 -9.96 -21.62 2.81
C GLN A 250 -11.05 -20.66 3.29
N ASP A 251 -12.13 -21.19 3.87
CA ASP A 251 -13.29 -20.37 4.27
C ASP A 251 -13.89 -20.97 5.54
N ALA A 252 -14.07 -20.14 6.57
CA ALA A 252 -14.53 -20.52 7.91
C ALA A 252 -15.94 -21.13 7.93
N PHE A 253 -16.74 -20.88 6.89
CA PHE A 253 -18.11 -21.34 6.71
C PHE A 253 -18.25 -22.43 5.63
N THR A 254 -17.19 -22.83 4.93
CA THR A 254 -17.19 -23.98 4.01
C THR A 254 -17.23 -25.35 4.73
N GLY A 255 -18.33 -25.57 5.45
CA GLY A 255 -18.83 -26.88 5.88
C GLY A 255 -20.25 -27.17 5.35
N GLY A 256 -20.81 -26.32 4.50
CA GLY A 256 -22.21 -26.41 4.08
C GLY A 256 -22.51 -25.90 2.68
N GLY A 257 -22.16 -26.68 1.65
CA GLY A 257 -22.88 -26.76 0.37
C GLY A 257 -23.06 -25.47 -0.43
N GLY A 258 -22.09 -25.17 -1.29
CA GLY A 258 -22.21 -24.15 -2.34
C GLY A 258 -21.24 -24.37 -3.49
N GLY A 259 -21.15 -25.60 -4.00
CA GLY A 259 -20.39 -25.86 -5.23
C GLY A 259 -21.01 -25.18 -6.45
N PRO A 260 -20.22 -24.85 -7.49
CA PRO A 260 -20.79 -24.59 -8.81
C PRO A 260 -21.50 -25.86 -9.31
N GLY A 261 -22.53 -25.65 -10.13
CA GLY A 261 -23.47 -26.69 -10.61
C GLY A 261 -22.84 -27.92 -11.29
N PRO A 262 -23.66 -28.94 -11.59
CA PRO A 262 -23.29 -30.34 -11.58
C PRO A 262 -22.37 -30.75 -12.75
N GLY A 263 -21.24 -31.40 -12.44
CA GLY A 263 -20.79 -32.57 -13.19
C GLY A 263 -19.47 -32.52 -13.96
N MET A 264 -18.60 -31.52 -13.79
CA MET A 264 -17.35 -31.40 -14.57
C MET A 264 -16.10 -31.68 -13.74
N SER A 265 -16.16 -32.66 -12.83
CA SER A 265 -14.94 -33.17 -12.19
C SER A 265 -14.11 -33.88 -13.25
N ASN A 266 -12.80 -33.65 -13.24
CA ASN A 266 -11.86 -34.27 -14.17
C ASN A 266 -12.04 -33.81 -15.64
N THR A 267 -12.20 -32.50 -15.85
CA THR A 267 -12.51 -31.90 -17.17
C THR A 267 -11.61 -30.72 -17.51
N ILE A 268 -11.02 -30.72 -18.71
CA ILE A 268 -10.38 -29.54 -19.32
C ILE A 268 -11.33 -28.98 -20.39
N GLU A 269 -11.79 -27.75 -20.22
CA GLU A 269 -12.60 -27.03 -21.21
C GLU A 269 -11.70 -26.11 -22.05
N VAL A 270 -11.81 -26.20 -23.38
CA VAL A 270 -11.05 -25.38 -24.34
C VAL A 270 -12.01 -24.52 -25.13
N LYS A 271 -11.84 -23.20 -25.06
CA LYS A 271 -12.51 -22.22 -25.89
C LYS A 271 -11.56 -21.78 -27.00
N VAL A 272 -11.91 -22.01 -28.25
CA VAL A 272 -11.12 -21.54 -29.40
C VAL A 272 -11.79 -20.34 -30.05
N ILE A 273 -11.04 -19.26 -30.22
CA ILE A 273 -11.45 -18.07 -30.95
C ILE A 273 -10.63 -17.96 -32.23
N LEU A 274 -11.32 -17.66 -33.34
CA LEU A 274 -10.69 -17.33 -34.60
C LEU A 274 -11.40 -16.10 -35.16
N ASN A 275 -10.79 -14.93 -34.97
CA ASN A 275 -11.40 -13.65 -35.37
C ASN A 275 -11.29 -13.39 -36.89
N GLN A 276 -10.39 -14.09 -37.58
CA GLN A 276 -10.17 -13.92 -39.02
C GLN A 276 -11.18 -14.73 -39.85
N SER A 277 -11.62 -14.17 -40.98
CA SER A 277 -12.45 -14.89 -41.94
C SER A 277 -11.55 -15.59 -42.96
N VAL A 278 -11.18 -16.83 -42.66
CA VAL A 278 -10.30 -17.69 -43.48
C VAL A 278 -11.07 -18.79 -44.24
N GLY A 279 -12.39 -18.83 -44.09
CA GLY A 279 -13.28 -19.80 -44.72
C GLY A 279 -13.69 -20.95 -43.80
N THR A 280 -14.14 -22.05 -44.41
CA THR A 280 -14.49 -23.29 -43.70
C THR A 280 -13.24 -24.15 -43.55
N GLY A 281 -12.99 -24.66 -42.36
CA GLY A 281 -11.88 -25.55 -42.06
C GLY A 281 -12.27 -26.60 -41.02
N MET A 282 -11.33 -27.49 -40.73
CA MET A 282 -11.42 -28.46 -39.64
C MET A 282 -10.70 -27.90 -38.42
N LEU A 283 -11.44 -27.66 -37.34
CA LEU A 283 -10.89 -27.38 -36.04
C LEU A 283 -10.46 -28.69 -35.39
N ASP A 284 -9.16 -28.84 -35.17
CA ASP A 284 -8.54 -29.92 -34.42
C ASP A 284 -8.06 -29.38 -33.07
N VAL A 285 -8.57 -29.93 -31.97
CA VAL A 285 -8.10 -29.59 -30.62
C VAL A 285 -7.61 -30.86 -29.94
N ALA A 286 -6.42 -30.79 -29.36
CA ALA A 286 -5.75 -31.93 -28.76
C ALA A 286 -5.24 -31.60 -27.35
N VAL A 287 -5.27 -32.60 -26.47
CA VAL A 287 -4.84 -32.50 -25.07
C VAL A 287 -3.83 -33.60 -24.75
N TRP A 288 -2.71 -33.22 -24.14
CA TRP A 288 -1.68 -34.13 -23.65
C TRP A 288 -1.63 -34.12 -22.13
N PHE A 289 -1.59 -35.32 -21.54
CA PHE A 289 -1.46 -35.50 -20.10
C PHE A 289 -0.01 -35.31 -19.61
N PRO A 290 0.19 -35.10 -18.30
CA PRO A 290 1.51 -34.90 -17.73
C PRO A 290 2.49 -36.01 -18.12
N GLY A 291 3.68 -35.60 -18.56
CA GLY A 291 4.77 -36.51 -18.98
C GLY A 291 4.82 -36.84 -20.47
N LEU A 292 3.82 -36.47 -21.27
CA LEU A 292 3.86 -36.58 -22.73
C LEU A 292 4.41 -35.30 -23.38
N ASN A 293 5.09 -35.44 -24.52
CA ASN A 293 5.60 -34.34 -25.35
C ASN A 293 4.67 -34.08 -26.55
N TRP A 294 4.84 -32.94 -27.22
CA TRP A 294 4.07 -32.58 -28.41
C TRP A 294 4.19 -33.60 -29.57
N ASP A 295 5.34 -34.28 -29.67
CA ASP A 295 5.59 -35.33 -30.66
C ASP A 295 4.95 -36.68 -30.30
N ASP A 296 4.48 -36.85 -29.06
CA ASP A 296 3.73 -38.04 -28.64
C ASP A 296 2.27 -37.93 -29.13
N PRO A 297 1.56 -39.05 -29.35
CA PRO A 297 0.13 -39.00 -29.64
C PRO A 297 -0.64 -38.30 -28.51
N PRO A 298 -1.63 -37.41 -28.83
CA PRO A 298 -2.40 -36.74 -27.80
C PRO A 298 -3.21 -37.74 -26.97
N SER A 299 -3.39 -37.41 -25.69
CA SER A 299 -4.19 -38.23 -24.76
C SER A 299 -5.67 -38.18 -25.15
N MET A 300 -6.13 -37.02 -25.61
CA MET A 300 -7.47 -36.83 -26.15
C MET A 300 -7.42 -35.83 -27.29
N SER A 301 -8.34 -35.94 -28.25
CA SER A 301 -8.49 -34.96 -29.31
C SER A 301 -9.92 -34.94 -29.83
N GLU A 302 -10.40 -33.77 -30.21
CA GLU A 302 -11.68 -33.60 -30.90
C GLU A 302 -11.44 -32.83 -32.20
N ARG A 303 -12.09 -33.30 -33.28
CA ARG A 303 -12.00 -32.74 -34.61
C ARG A 303 -13.39 -32.43 -35.14
N ARG A 304 -13.64 -31.19 -35.61
CA ARG A 304 -14.94 -30.79 -36.16
C ARG A 304 -14.83 -29.73 -37.27
N SER A 305 -15.80 -29.75 -38.19
CA SER A 305 -15.88 -28.77 -39.27
C SER A 305 -16.53 -27.49 -38.76
N GLU A 306 -15.87 -26.36 -38.99
CA GLU A 306 -16.27 -25.06 -38.47
C GLU A 306 -16.11 -23.96 -39.53
N ASN A 307 -16.89 -22.88 -39.39
CA ASN A 307 -16.81 -21.71 -40.28
C ASN A 307 -16.16 -20.55 -39.54
N SER A 308 -15.07 -20.02 -40.08
CA SER A 308 -14.46 -18.80 -39.55
C SER A 308 -15.14 -17.53 -40.10
N PRO A 309 -15.18 -16.41 -39.36
CA PRO A 309 -14.73 -16.27 -37.97
C PRO A 309 -15.57 -17.10 -36.99
N SER A 310 -15.01 -17.47 -35.84
CA SER A 310 -15.75 -18.15 -34.79
C SER A 310 -16.93 -17.30 -34.30
N PRO A 311 -18.00 -17.90 -33.74
CA PRO A 311 -19.03 -17.16 -33.02
C PRO A 311 -18.43 -16.32 -31.88
N SER A 312 -19.14 -15.28 -31.42
CA SER A 312 -18.66 -14.40 -30.32
C SER A 312 -18.37 -15.14 -29.01
N GLN A 313 -19.02 -16.27 -28.78
CA GLN A 313 -18.81 -17.14 -27.63
C GLN A 313 -17.63 -18.12 -27.81
N GLY A 314 -16.98 -18.11 -28.98
CA GLY A 314 -15.97 -19.08 -29.38
C GLY A 314 -16.54 -20.47 -29.67
N TRP A 315 -15.63 -21.37 -30.04
CA TRP A 315 -15.86 -22.79 -30.17
C TRP A 315 -15.49 -23.48 -28.86
N MET A 316 -16.49 -24.02 -28.16
CA MET A 316 -16.29 -24.71 -26.88
C MET A 316 -16.09 -26.21 -27.10
N LEU A 317 -15.07 -26.78 -26.45
CA LEU A 317 -14.77 -28.21 -26.42
C LEU A 317 -14.49 -28.63 -24.97
N SER A 318 -14.96 -29.80 -24.57
CA SER A 318 -14.79 -30.29 -23.19
C SER A 318 -14.18 -31.68 -23.20
N PHE A 319 -13.05 -31.82 -22.54
CA PHE A 319 -12.31 -33.07 -22.45
C PHE A 319 -12.36 -33.62 -21.04
N THR A 320 -13.14 -34.70 -20.82
CA THR A 320 -13.34 -35.30 -19.50
C THR A 320 -12.73 -36.69 -19.44
N ASP A 321 -11.83 -36.93 -18.49
CA ASP A 321 -11.17 -38.22 -18.31
C ASP A 321 -10.80 -38.44 -16.83
N PRO A 322 -11.01 -39.64 -16.23
CA PRO A 322 -10.67 -39.91 -14.84
C PRO A 322 -9.21 -39.70 -14.43
N ALA A 323 -8.27 -39.68 -15.38
CA ALA A 323 -6.87 -39.37 -15.12
C ALA A 323 -6.60 -37.86 -14.96
N ILE A 324 -7.57 -37.01 -15.31
CA ILE A 324 -7.55 -35.58 -14.98
C ILE A 324 -7.93 -35.46 -13.51
N GLY A 325 -6.95 -35.47 -12.61
CA GLY A 325 -7.21 -35.46 -11.17
C GLY A 325 -7.21 -34.06 -10.55
N PRO A 326 -7.79 -33.86 -9.37
CA PRO A 326 -7.59 -32.65 -8.57
C PRO A 326 -6.13 -32.23 -8.43
N ASN A 327 -5.84 -30.94 -8.65
CA ASN A 327 -4.50 -30.35 -8.50
C ASN A 327 -3.41 -31.06 -9.34
N THR A 328 -3.77 -31.54 -10.53
CA THR A 328 -2.83 -32.23 -11.42
C THR A 328 -2.42 -31.37 -12.60
N GLY A 329 -1.31 -31.73 -13.24
CA GLY A 329 -0.70 -31.01 -14.35
C GLY A 329 0.80 -31.31 -14.43
N PRO A 330 1.54 -30.65 -15.34
CA PRO A 330 1.03 -29.79 -16.38
C PRO A 330 0.45 -30.59 -17.56
N TYR A 331 -0.76 -30.25 -17.97
CA TYR A 331 -1.37 -30.62 -19.24
C TYR A 331 -0.86 -29.72 -20.36
N LYS A 332 -1.03 -30.16 -21.60
CA LYS A 332 -0.81 -29.33 -22.79
C LYS A 332 -2.05 -29.36 -23.67
N VAL A 333 -2.36 -28.25 -24.32
CA VAL A 333 -3.49 -28.14 -25.24
C VAL A 333 -3.01 -27.48 -26.53
N ASP A 334 -3.42 -28.02 -27.67
CA ASP A 334 -3.17 -27.42 -28.98
C ASP A 334 -4.47 -27.29 -29.75
N ALA A 335 -4.60 -26.21 -30.53
CA ALA A 335 -5.70 -25.98 -31.43
C ALA A 335 -5.17 -25.59 -32.81
N ILE A 336 -5.60 -26.30 -33.84
CA ILE A 336 -5.26 -26.09 -35.25
C ILE A 336 -6.55 -25.91 -36.05
N PHE A 337 -6.58 -24.92 -36.95
CA PHE A 337 -7.66 -24.75 -37.92
C PHE A 337 -7.17 -25.14 -39.32
N ASP A 338 -7.27 -26.43 -39.63
CA ASP A 338 -6.82 -27.07 -40.86
C ASP A 338 -7.77 -26.71 -42.02
N LEU A 339 -7.29 -25.89 -42.95
CA LEU A 339 -8.08 -25.37 -44.07
C LEU A 339 -8.16 -26.34 -45.25
N ASN A 340 -7.25 -27.32 -45.31
CA ASN A 340 -7.11 -28.21 -46.46
C ASN A 340 -7.39 -29.69 -46.15
N GLU A 341 -7.76 -29.98 -44.91
CA GLU A 341 -8.18 -31.27 -44.37
C GLU A 341 -7.15 -32.39 -44.53
N ASN A 342 -5.86 -32.08 -44.59
CA ASN A 342 -4.83 -33.10 -44.70
C ASN A 342 -4.42 -33.70 -43.33
N GLY A 343 -4.95 -33.16 -42.22
CA GLY A 343 -4.68 -33.64 -40.87
C GLY A 343 -3.28 -33.31 -40.38
N SER A 344 -2.66 -32.27 -40.94
CA SER A 344 -1.37 -31.73 -40.52
C SER A 344 -1.44 -30.22 -40.59
N TRP A 345 -0.77 -29.54 -39.66
CA TRP A 345 -0.64 -28.09 -39.77
C TRP A 345 0.24 -27.73 -40.98
N ASP A 346 -0.30 -26.90 -41.87
CA ASP A 346 0.43 -26.31 -42.98
C ASP A 346 0.72 -24.83 -42.76
N GLN A 347 1.78 -24.34 -43.41
CA GLN A 347 2.13 -22.93 -43.39
C GLN A 347 0.97 -22.07 -43.92
N GLY A 348 0.40 -21.24 -43.05
CA GLY A 348 -0.74 -20.37 -43.35
C GLY A 348 -2.05 -20.77 -42.66
N GLU A 349 -2.06 -21.89 -41.94
CA GLU A 349 -3.20 -22.31 -41.11
C GLU A 349 -3.10 -21.72 -39.68
N PRO A 350 -4.21 -21.21 -39.11
CA PRO A 350 -4.22 -20.74 -37.72
C PRO A 350 -3.93 -21.88 -36.74
N GLN A 351 -3.01 -21.65 -35.79
CA GLN A 351 -2.73 -22.59 -34.70
C GLN A 351 -2.31 -21.87 -33.42
N MET A 352 -2.52 -22.51 -32.27
CA MET A 352 -2.00 -22.08 -30.98
C MET A 352 -1.92 -23.27 -30.03
N GLY A 353 -0.74 -23.47 -29.44
CA GLY A 353 -0.51 -24.40 -28.36
C GLY A 353 -0.25 -23.68 -27.05
N MET A 354 -0.74 -24.25 -25.96
CA MET A 354 -0.43 -23.88 -24.58
C MET A 354 0.14 -25.08 -23.85
N ASP A 355 1.21 -24.85 -23.09
CA ASP A 355 1.72 -25.80 -22.11
C ASP A 355 1.50 -25.28 -20.69
N GLN A 356 1.95 -26.05 -19.69
CA GLN A 356 1.83 -25.69 -18.27
C GLN A 356 0.40 -25.46 -17.77
N LEU A 357 -0.59 -26.16 -18.33
CA LEU A 357 -1.98 -26.06 -17.87
C LEU A 357 -2.20 -26.92 -16.63
N PHE A 358 -2.71 -26.33 -15.55
CA PHE A 358 -3.08 -27.05 -14.33
C PHE A 358 -4.59 -27.07 -14.14
N VAL A 359 -5.09 -28.13 -13.51
CA VAL A 359 -6.50 -28.24 -13.10
C VAL A 359 -6.65 -27.99 -11.62
N ASP A 360 -7.78 -27.41 -11.24
CA ASP A 360 -8.14 -27.05 -9.87
C ASP A 360 -8.32 -28.27 -8.95
N ASN A 361 -8.68 -28.03 -7.69
CA ASN A 361 -8.88 -29.08 -6.69
C ASN A 361 -10.18 -29.90 -6.91
N GLN A 362 -10.97 -29.63 -7.95
CA GLN A 362 -12.05 -30.49 -8.43
C GLN A 362 -11.67 -31.22 -9.74
N GLY A 363 -10.45 -31.02 -10.24
CA GLY A 363 -9.97 -31.59 -11.49
C GLY A 363 -10.52 -30.86 -12.71
N TYR A 364 -10.88 -29.58 -12.58
CA TYR A 364 -11.42 -28.74 -13.65
C TYR A 364 -10.47 -27.61 -14.06
N THR A 365 -10.48 -27.23 -15.34
CA THR A 365 -9.88 -25.97 -15.80
C THR A 365 -10.53 -25.52 -17.11
N LYS A 366 -10.45 -24.23 -17.40
CA LYS A 366 -10.90 -23.65 -18.66
C LYS A 366 -9.79 -22.81 -19.27
N VAL A 367 -9.49 -23.07 -20.54
CA VAL A 367 -8.46 -22.35 -21.31
C VAL A 367 -9.07 -21.73 -22.56
N GLU A 368 -8.59 -20.55 -22.94
CA GLU A 368 -8.99 -19.83 -24.15
C GLU A 368 -7.79 -19.70 -25.10
N LEU A 369 -7.98 -20.08 -26.36
CA LEU A 369 -6.96 -20.04 -27.42
C LEU A 369 -7.44 -19.14 -28.57
N ASP A 370 -6.74 -18.03 -28.83
CA ASP A 370 -6.98 -17.18 -30.01
C ASP A 370 -6.01 -17.56 -31.13
N ILE A 371 -6.51 -18.30 -32.12
CA ILE A 371 -5.70 -18.86 -33.20
C ILE A 371 -5.67 -17.87 -34.38
N GLY A 372 -4.54 -17.18 -34.57
CA GLY A 372 -4.32 -16.24 -35.68
C GLY A 372 -3.47 -16.84 -36.82
N ALA A 373 -3.71 -16.43 -38.07
CA ALA A 373 -2.83 -16.78 -39.19
C ALA A 373 -1.52 -15.98 -39.11
N GLY A 374 -0.48 -16.55 -38.50
CA GLY A 374 0.82 -15.88 -38.36
C GLY A 374 1.95 -16.67 -37.69
N GLY A 375 1.73 -17.92 -37.28
CA GLY A 375 2.72 -18.70 -36.51
C GLY A 375 3.92 -19.18 -37.34
N GLY A 376 4.93 -18.33 -37.51
CA GLY A 376 6.29 -18.72 -37.86
C GLY A 376 7.15 -18.73 -36.61
N GLY A 377 7.81 -19.86 -36.31
CA GLY A 377 8.70 -20.05 -35.15
C GLY A 377 9.99 -19.21 -35.15
N GLY A 378 9.84 -17.88 -35.13
CA GLY A 378 10.85 -16.95 -34.66
C GLY A 378 10.65 -16.65 -33.18
N GLU A 379 11.71 -16.22 -32.48
CA GLU A 379 11.57 -15.63 -31.14
C GLU A 379 10.55 -14.48 -31.19
N SER A 380 9.59 -14.46 -30.26
CA SER A 380 8.62 -13.36 -30.18
C SER A 380 9.32 -12.01 -30.06
N ARG A 381 8.80 -11.02 -30.76
CA ARG A 381 9.25 -9.64 -30.70
C ARG A 381 8.18 -8.83 -29.98
N ILE A 382 8.52 -8.33 -28.80
CA ILE A 382 7.77 -7.32 -28.06
C ILE A 382 8.60 -6.05 -28.01
N GLU A 383 7.98 -4.90 -28.24
CA GLU A 383 8.58 -3.58 -28.20
C GLU A 383 7.56 -2.55 -27.67
N ILE A 384 8.03 -1.63 -26.82
CA ILE A 384 7.27 -0.42 -26.45
C ILE A 384 7.72 0.67 -27.42
N VAL A 385 6.82 1.07 -28.33
CA VAL A 385 7.12 2.01 -29.43
C VAL A 385 6.74 3.45 -29.10
N GLY A 386 5.93 3.64 -28.05
CA GLY A 386 5.48 4.93 -27.57
C GLY A 386 5.00 4.87 -26.12
N MET A 387 5.14 5.97 -25.40
CA MET A 387 4.58 6.16 -24.06
C MET A 387 4.17 7.62 -23.90
N SER A 388 3.03 7.86 -23.25
CA SER A 388 2.53 9.20 -22.99
C SER A 388 2.27 9.41 -21.50
N PRO A 389 2.89 10.44 -20.87
CA PRO A 389 2.48 10.87 -19.55
C PRO A 389 1.09 11.53 -19.60
N PRO A 390 0.41 11.66 -18.45
CA PRO A 390 -0.90 12.29 -18.43
C PRO A 390 -0.82 13.75 -18.91
N SER A 391 -1.77 14.14 -19.76
CA SER A 391 -1.85 15.52 -20.27
C SER A 391 -2.23 16.56 -19.19
N ALA A 392 -2.91 16.09 -18.14
CA ALA A 392 -3.19 16.83 -16.92
C ALA A 392 -2.97 15.89 -15.72
N SER A 393 -2.42 16.44 -14.65
CA SER A 393 -2.08 15.71 -13.43
C SER A 393 -2.40 16.63 -12.26
N ASN A 394 -3.68 16.68 -11.87
CA ASN A 394 -4.13 17.52 -10.77
C ASN A 394 -4.35 16.66 -9.53
N GLU A 395 -4.11 17.24 -8.37
CA GLU A 395 -4.29 16.55 -7.09
C GLU A 395 -5.76 16.11 -6.91
N GLY A 396 -5.95 14.85 -6.55
CA GLY A 396 -7.29 14.28 -6.34
C GLY A 396 -8.06 13.93 -7.62
N GLU A 397 -7.52 14.21 -8.82
CA GLU A 397 -8.16 13.89 -10.09
C GLU A 397 -7.49 12.67 -10.76
N ASP A 398 -8.31 11.76 -11.27
CA ASP A 398 -7.85 10.62 -12.06
C ASP A 398 -6.97 11.05 -13.24
N ALA A 399 -5.88 10.33 -13.47
CA ALA A 399 -4.92 10.65 -14.54
C ALA A 399 -4.71 9.45 -15.47
N LEU A 400 -4.87 9.68 -16.78
CA LEU A 400 -4.72 8.65 -17.79
C LEU A 400 -3.27 8.55 -18.26
N VAL A 401 -2.72 7.35 -18.22
CA VAL A 401 -1.41 7.00 -18.80
C VAL A 401 -1.62 6.06 -19.98
N SER A 402 -0.76 6.16 -20.99
CA SER A 402 -0.83 5.27 -22.14
C SER A 402 0.53 4.80 -22.64
N VAL A 403 0.52 3.60 -23.23
CA VAL A 403 1.67 2.95 -23.84
C VAL A 403 1.26 2.33 -25.18
N GLU A 404 2.13 2.50 -26.18
CA GLU A 404 1.98 1.90 -27.50
C GLU A 404 2.87 0.66 -27.55
N ILE A 405 2.26 -0.51 -27.76
CA ILE A 405 2.94 -1.81 -27.70
C ILE A 405 2.89 -2.45 -29.08
N GLN A 406 4.04 -2.92 -29.55
CA GLN A 406 4.17 -3.70 -30.77
C GLN A 406 4.58 -5.13 -30.41
N THR A 407 3.77 -6.12 -30.80
CA THR A 407 4.10 -7.54 -30.62
C THR A 407 3.57 -8.44 -31.74
N ASP A 408 4.31 -9.50 -32.07
CA ASP A 408 3.91 -10.55 -33.01
C ASP A 408 3.19 -11.74 -32.34
N ALA A 409 3.28 -11.87 -31.01
CA ALA A 409 2.59 -12.88 -30.21
C ALA A 409 1.25 -12.39 -29.62
N GLY A 410 0.97 -11.08 -29.68
CA GLY A 410 -0.14 -10.46 -28.96
C GLY A 410 0.20 -10.22 -27.48
N THR A 411 -0.52 -9.31 -26.82
CA THR A 411 -0.23 -8.88 -25.44
C THR A 411 -1.10 -9.65 -24.46
N GLN A 412 -0.48 -10.39 -23.55
CA GLN A 412 -1.14 -11.14 -22.48
C GLN A 412 -1.56 -10.20 -21.34
N SER A 413 -0.68 -9.32 -20.91
CA SER A 413 -0.94 -8.31 -19.89
C SER A 413 -0.10 -7.06 -20.14
N ALA A 414 -0.65 -5.91 -19.74
CA ALA A 414 0.09 -4.67 -19.68
C ALA A 414 -0.34 -3.92 -18.42
N GLU A 415 0.63 -3.48 -17.64
CA GLU A 415 0.45 -2.83 -16.36
C GLU A 415 1.25 -1.53 -16.34
N PHE A 416 0.76 -0.52 -15.62
CA PHE A 416 1.58 0.62 -15.21
C PHE A 416 1.89 0.52 -13.73
N LYS A 417 3.16 0.30 -13.41
CA LYS A 417 3.66 0.16 -12.05
C LYS A 417 4.25 1.49 -11.58
N TYR A 418 3.84 2.01 -10.42
CA TYR A 418 4.26 3.33 -9.96
C TYR A 418 4.39 3.43 -8.45
N MET A 419 5.12 4.45 -7.99
CA MET A 419 5.24 4.84 -6.60
C MET A 419 4.89 6.32 -6.46
N ILE A 420 4.21 6.66 -5.37
CA ILE A 420 4.01 8.04 -4.94
C ILE A 420 5.30 8.52 -4.28
N GLY A 421 5.68 9.79 -4.49
CA GLY A 421 6.87 10.39 -3.87
C GLY A 421 6.91 10.18 -2.35
N GLY A 422 8.03 9.68 -1.84
CA GLY A 422 8.22 9.36 -0.42
C GLY A 422 7.60 8.04 0.05
N SER A 423 6.82 7.35 -0.80
CA SER A 423 6.36 5.99 -0.52
C SER A 423 7.46 4.97 -0.86
N THR A 424 7.40 3.82 -0.19
CA THR A 424 8.22 2.64 -0.53
C THR A 424 7.40 1.54 -1.21
N SER A 425 6.09 1.73 -1.35
CA SER A 425 5.14 0.74 -1.88
C SER A 425 4.95 0.94 -3.38
N LEU A 426 5.24 -0.09 -4.16
CA LEU A 426 4.94 -0.14 -5.59
C LEU A 426 3.45 -0.45 -5.76
N ARG A 427 2.76 0.38 -6.53
CA ARG A 427 1.36 0.20 -6.95
C ARG A 427 1.34 -0.25 -8.41
N SER A 428 0.27 -0.92 -8.82
CA SER A 428 0.07 -1.37 -10.19
C SER A 428 -1.34 -1.06 -10.64
N ILE A 429 -1.50 -0.59 -11.88
CA ILE A 429 -2.80 -0.51 -12.55
C ILE A 429 -2.77 -1.35 -13.81
N ASP A 430 -3.81 -2.14 -14.02
CA ASP A 430 -4.01 -2.85 -15.27
C ASP A 430 -4.35 -1.87 -16.38
N LEU A 431 -3.76 -2.09 -17.56
CA LEU A 431 -4.08 -1.33 -18.75
C LEU A 431 -5.08 -2.10 -19.60
N THR A 432 -5.91 -1.35 -20.31
CA THR A 432 -6.85 -1.91 -21.28
C THR A 432 -6.44 -1.50 -22.69
N GLY A 433 -6.26 -2.47 -23.57
CA GLY A 433 -5.79 -2.28 -24.93
C GLY A 433 -6.92 -2.20 -25.96
N SER A 434 -6.70 -1.44 -27.03
CA SER A 434 -7.47 -1.55 -28.27
C SER A 434 -6.54 -1.70 -29.47
N SER A 435 -6.89 -2.58 -30.42
CA SER A 435 -6.10 -2.78 -31.64
C SER A 435 -6.43 -1.70 -32.66
N ASP A 436 -5.42 -1.00 -33.20
CA ASP A 436 -5.58 -0.40 -34.51
C ASP A 436 -5.55 -1.52 -35.56
N GLY A 437 -6.44 -1.48 -36.56
CA GLY A 437 -6.57 -2.57 -37.54
C GLY A 437 -5.45 -2.61 -38.60
N GLY A 438 -4.21 -2.25 -38.26
CA GLY A 438 -3.08 -2.09 -39.19
C GLY A 438 -2.15 -3.30 -39.30
N TRP A 439 -1.46 -3.45 -40.44
CA TRP A 439 -0.49 -4.54 -40.73
C TRP A 439 0.82 -4.50 -39.89
N HIS A 440 0.89 -3.63 -38.88
CA HIS A 440 1.82 -3.68 -37.75
C HIS A 440 0.92 -3.54 -36.53
N MET A 441 0.85 -4.58 -35.68
CA MET A 441 -0.05 -4.61 -34.53
C MET A 441 0.48 -3.67 -33.44
N THR A 442 0.28 -2.36 -33.62
CA THR A 442 0.44 -1.38 -32.55
C THR A 442 -0.87 -1.34 -31.77
N TYR A 443 -0.79 -1.62 -30.48
CA TYR A 443 -1.92 -1.53 -29.57
C TYR A 443 -1.72 -0.33 -28.66
N ASP A 444 -2.72 0.54 -28.60
CA ASP A 444 -2.79 1.61 -27.60
C ASP A 444 -3.40 1.02 -26.34
N TRP A 445 -2.61 0.99 -25.27
CA TRP A 445 -3.03 0.53 -23.94
C TRP A 445 -3.12 1.72 -23.01
N GLU A 446 -4.27 1.85 -22.34
CA GLU A 446 -4.56 2.96 -21.44
C GLU A 446 -4.96 2.44 -20.06
N GLY A 447 -4.53 3.16 -19.03
CA GLY A 447 -4.90 2.91 -17.65
C GLY A 447 -5.11 4.22 -16.91
N THR A 448 -5.88 4.15 -15.83
CA THR A 448 -6.21 5.30 -14.99
C THR A 448 -5.51 5.17 -13.65
N ILE A 449 -4.60 6.11 -13.37
CA ILE A 449 -4.09 6.33 -12.01
C ILE A 449 -5.24 6.96 -11.21
N PRO A 450 -5.67 6.35 -10.09
CA PRO A 450 -6.74 6.91 -9.27
C PRO A 450 -6.38 8.29 -8.72
N GLY A 451 -7.36 9.19 -8.62
CA GLY A 451 -7.17 10.52 -8.06
C GLY A 451 -6.63 10.51 -6.63
N SER A 452 -6.93 9.47 -5.84
CA SER A 452 -6.35 9.24 -4.51
C SER A 452 -4.82 9.15 -4.49
N ASP A 453 -4.23 8.76 -5.62
CA ASP A 453 -2.80 8.52 -5.79
C ASP A 453 -2.10 9.72 -6.41
N MET A 454 -2.86 10.55 -7.11
CA MET A 454 -2.46 11.84 -7.64
C MET A 454 -2.35 12.85 -6.50
N THR A 455 -1.25 12.77 -5.75
CA THR A 455 -0.96 13.66 -4.63
C THR A 455 0.12 14.68 -4.98
N ASN A 456 0.15 15.80 -4.26
CA ASN A 456 1.21 16.82 -4.37
C ASN A 456 2.66 16.33 -4.05
N LYS A 457 2.86 15.03 -3.83
CA LYS A 457 4.16 14.36 -3.70
C LYS A 457 4.77 13.93 -5.04
N GLY A 458 4.00 13.96 -6.13
CA GLY A 458 4.46 13.47 -7.43
C GLY A 458 4.51 11.94 -7.51
N LEU A 459 4.70 11.40 -8.71
CA LEU A 459 4.78 9.96 -8.95
C LEU A 459 5.95 9.59 -9.86
N VAL A 460 6.47 8.39 -9.69
CA VAL A 460 7.41 7.75 -10.63
C VAL A 460 6.91 6.35 -10.95
N GLY A 461 6.79 6.02 -12.23
CA GLY A 461 6.33 4.70 -12.67
C GLY A 461 6.98 4.21 -13.94
N TYR A 462 6.61 3.02 -14.40
CA TYR A 462 7.06 2.39 -15.63
C TYR A 462 6.00 1.39 -16.10
N PHE A 463 5.97 1.12 -17.39
CA PHE A 463 5.10 0.12 -17.98
C PHE A 463 5.75 -1.26 -17.91
N SER A 464 4.98 -2.29 -17.60
CA SER A 464 5.39 -3.70 -17.59
C SER A 464 4.44 -4.47 -18.49
N VAL A 465 4.97 -5.08 -19.55
CA VAL A 465 4.17 -5.75 -20.58
C VAL A 465 4.62 -7.20 -20.70
N GLN A 466 3.68 -8.13 -20.78
CA GLN A 466 3.92 -9.54 -21.11
C GLN A 466 3.16 -9.92 -22.39
N ASP A 467 3.83 -10.57 -23.33
CA ASP A 467 3.19 -11.16 -24.52
C ASP A 467 2.68 -12.60 -24.25
N PHE A 468 1.84 -13.15 -25.14
CA PHE A 468 1.32 -14.52 -24.98
C PHE A 468 2.38 -15.63 -25.12
N SER A 469 3.63 -15.28 -25.46
CA SER A 469 4.76 -16.22 -25.43
C SER A 469 5.51 -16.20 -24.08
N GLY A 470 5.03 -15.39 -23.12
CA GLY A 470 5.60 -15.22 -21.80
C GLY A 470 6.78 -14.25 -21.72
N LYS A 471 7.09 -13.51 -22.79
CA LYS A 471 8.19 -12.55 -22.82
C LYS A 471 7.74 -11.23 -22.19
N THR A 472 8.53 -10.75 -21.22
CA THR A 472 8.27 -9.50 -20.51
C THR A 472 9.18 -8.37 -20.99
N LEU A 473 8.64 -7.15 -21.04
CA LEU A 473 9.38 -5.92 -21.32
C LEU A 473 8.93 -4.81 -20.36
N GLU A 474 9.90 -4.10 -19.80
CA GLU A 474 9.66 -2.91 -18.97
C GLU A 474 10.09 -1.64 -19.71
N SER A 475 9.35 -0.54 -19.53
CA SER A 475 9.73 0.77 -20.07
C SER A 475 10.80 1.45 -19.23
N ASP A 476 11.38 2.52 -19.79
CA ASP A 476 12.09 3.50 -18.98
C ASP A 476 11.14 4.16 -17.96
N PRO A 477 11.67 4.71 -16.86
CA PRO A 477 10.87 5.42 -15.86
C PRO A 477 10.18 6.66 -16.43
N MET A 478 8.94 6.85 -16.03
CA MET A 478 8.12 8.03 -16.26
C MET A 478 7.94 8.79 -14.94
N PHE A 479 8.17 10.10 -14.98
CA PHE A 479 8.02 10.99 -13.83
C PHE A 479 6.82 11.91 -14.05
N ILE A 480 5.90 11.94 -13.09
CA ILE A 480 4.64 12.66 -13.16
C ILE A 480 4.62 13.71 -12.05
N GLN A 481 4.71 14.99 -12.44
CA GLN A 481 4.51 16.10 -11.52
C GLN A 481 3.01 16.36 -11.36
N VAL A 482 2.56 16.53 -10.12
CA VAL A 482 1.15 16.77 -9.80
C VAL A 482 0.94 18.23 -9.45
N THR A 483 -0.03 18.86 -10.10
CA THR A 483 -0.48 20.23 -9.85
C THR A 483 -1.43 20.24 -8.65
N PHE A 484 -1.26 21.17 -7.74
CA PHE A 484 -2.08 21.32 -6.54
C PHE A 484 -2.60 22.76 -6.42
N ASP A 485 -3.74 22.93 -5.76
CA ASP A 485 -4.35 24.23 -5.49
C ASP A 485 -3.79 24.89 -4.22
N GLU A 486 -3.37 24.08 -3.25
CA GLU A 486 -2.79 24.53 -1.99
C GLU A 486 -1.82 23.49 -1.44
N ILE A 487 -0.75 23.94 -0.77
CA ILE A 487 0.19 23.07 -0.07
C ILE A 487 0.45 23.58 1.35
N PRO A 488 0.41 22.74 2.39
CA PRO A 488 0.71 23.17 3.76
C PRO A 488 2.20 23.53 3.90
N ILE A 489 2.48 24.65 4.55
CA ILE A 489 3.84 25.05 4.96
C ILE A 489 4.05 24.81 6.45
N GLY A 490 3.03 25.08 7.27
CA GLY A 490 3.07 24.89 8.71
C GLY A 490 2.27 25.96 9.45
N SER A 491 2.73 26.31 10.65
CA SER A 491 2.09 27.29 11.52
C SER A 491 3.11 28.08 12.36
N THR A 492 2.76 29.30 12.74
CA THR A 492 3.56 30.12 13.66
C THR A 492 2.86 30.23 15.01
N GLY A 493 3.67 30.34 16.07
CA GLY A 493 3.22 30.84 17.37
C GLY A 493 3.41 32.36 17.46
N PRO A 494 2.76 33.02 18.43
CA PRO A 494 2.91 34.46 18.62
C PRO A 494 4.32 34.74 19.17
N GLU A 495 5.02 35.67 18.53
CA GLU A 495 6.35 36.16 18.92
C GLU A 495 7.43 35.07 18.99
N VAL A 496 7.27 33.98 18.23
CA VAL A 496 8.23 32.87 18.15
C VAL A 496 8.79 32.76 16.74
N TYR A 497 10.12 32.74 16.63
CA TYR A 497 10.80 32.48 15.36
C TYR A 497 10.59 31.03 14.90
N ARG A 498 10.31 30.86 13.62
CA ARG A 498 10.25 29.55 12.94
C ARG A 498 10.97 29.64 11.59
N MET A 499 11.72 28.62 11.21
CA MET A 499 12.17 28.49 9.81
C MET A 499 11.12 27.74 9.00
N ILE A 500 10.81 28.27 7.83
CA ILE A 500 9.83 27.71 6.88
C ILE A 500 10.44 27.55 5.50
N SER A 501 9.98 26.55 4.75
CA SER A 501 10.38 26.28 3.35
C SER A 501 9.20 25.84 2.51
N ALA A 502 9.31 25.94 1.18
CA ALA A 502 8.29 25.42 0.25
C ALA A 502 8.59 23.96 -0.15
N PRO A 503 7.72 23.00 0.19
CA PRO A 503 7.88 21.59 -0.17
C PRO A 503 7.35 21.27 -1.58
N GLY A 504 7.61 22.16 -2.54
CA GLY A 504 7.14 22.06 -3.92
C GLY A 504 7.40 23.33 -4.73
N LEU A 505 7.03 23.30 -6.01
CA LEU A 505 7.16 24.42 -6.95
C LEU A 505 5.91 25.30 -6.89
N LEU A 506 5.94 26.36 -6.10
CA LEU A 506 4.82 27.31 -6.00
C LEU A 506 4.71 28.16 -7.28
N ASP A 507 3.49 28.37 -7.77
CA ASP A 507 3.23 29.25 -8.93
C ASP A 507 3.63 30.70 -8.60
N ASN A 508 3.31 31.14 -7.38
CA ASN A 508 3.80 32.38 -6.79
C ASN A 508 4.69 32.05 -5.59
N LYS A 509 5.99 32.33 -5.69
CA LYS A 509 6.98 31.98 -4.67
C LYS A 509 6.80 32.72 -3.33
N SER A 510 6.00 33.78 -3.29
CA SER A 510 5.71 34.57 -2.08
C SER A 510 4.34 34.23 -1.45
N SER A 511 3.60 33.29 -2.03
CA SER A 511 2.22 32.95 -1.65
C SER A 511 2.05 32.57 -0.17
N ALA A 512 3.05 31.91 0.42
CA ALA A 512 3.07 31.55 1.84
C ALA A 512 2.91 32.76 2.77
N ILE A 513 3.44 33.90 2.36
CA ILE A 513 3.31 35.16 3.09
C ILE A 513 2.08 35.93 2.62
N ASP A 514 1.78 35.91 1.32
CA ASP A 514 0.62 36.61 0.75
C ASP A 514 -0.71 36.17 1.37
N ALA A 515 -0.91 34.86 1.59
CA ALA A 515 -2.13 34.31 2.18
C ALA A 515 -2.33 34.77 3.65
N MET A 516 -1.24 34.80 4.42
CA MET A 516 -1.24 35.32 5.78
C MET A 516 -1.55 36.81 5.79
N VAL A 517 -0.89 37.59 4.92
CA VAL A 517 -1.14 39.04 4.80
C VAL A 517 -2.59 39.33 4.41
N ALA A 518 -3.15 38.57 3.47
CA ALA A 518 -4.55 38.71 3.10
C ALA A 518 -5.50 38.49 4.30
N THR A 519 -5.15 37.56 5.20
CA THR A 519 -5.89 37.31 6.45
C THR A 519 -5.77 38.48 7.43
N LEU A 520 -4.57 39.04 7.60
CA LEU A 520 -4.35 40.23 8.44
C LEU A 520 -5.19 41.42 7.95
N VAL A 521 -5.12 41.71 6.65
CA VAL A 521 -5.87 42.82 6.03
C VAL A 521 -7.39 42.61 6.15
N ALA A 522 -7.86 41.37 5.97
CA ALA A 522 -9.28 41.04 6.15
C ALA A 522 -9.77 41.26 7.59
N ASN A 523 -8.87 41.15 8.57
CA ASN A 523 -9.12 41.41 9.99
C ASN A 523 -8.83 42.86 10.42
N GLU A 524 -8.64 43.77 9.46
CA GLU A 524 -8.30 45.19 9.71
C GLU A 524 -6.97 45.39 10.48
N GLN A 525 -6.05 44.43 10.41
CA GLN A 525 -4.68 44.55 10.94
C GLN A 525 -3.72 45.14 9.88
N SER A 526 -2.58 45.66 10.33
CA SER A 526 -1.52 46.15 9.43
C SER A 526 -0.78 44.99 8.76
N ASP A 527 -0.27 45.22 7.54
CA ASP A 527 0.57 44.27 6.80
C ASP A 527 2.06 44.61 6.91
N ASP A 528 2.43 45.39 7.93
CA ASP A 528 3.79 45.88 8.14
C ASP A 528 4.60 45.05 9.15
N ALA A 529 5.84 45.48 9.37
CA ALA A 529 6.81 44.80 10.24
C ALA A 529 6.40 44.71 11.73
N THR A 530 5.28 45.33 12.14
CA THR A 530 4.75 45.18 13.50
C THR A 530 3.94 43.90 13.68
N GLU A 531 3.43 43.32 12.59
CA GLU A 531 2.61 42.10 12.62
C GLU A 531 3.40 40.86 12.17
N TRP A 532 4.33 41.01 11.24
CA TRP A 532 5.13 39.89 10.75
C TRP A 532 6.45 40.35 10.11
N ARG A 533 7.49 39.51 10.16
CA ARG A 533 8.78 39.77 9.52
C ARG A 533 9.41 38.46 9.04
N THR A 534 10.17 38.51 7.95
CA THR A 534 10.93 37.36 7.46
C THR A 534 12.41 37.70 7.30
N PHE A 535 13.29 36.71 7.48
CA PHE A 535 14.73 36.91 7.40
C PHE A 535 15.44 35.79 6.64
N ARG A 536 16.52 36.17 5.96
CA ARG A 536 17.43 35.25 5.29
C ARG A 536 18.88 35.55 5.66
N TRP A 537 19.61 34.51 6.01
CA TRP A 537 21.03 34.57 6.30
C TRP A 537 21.85 34.80 5.04
N ASN A 538 22.79 35.75 5.13
CA ASN A 538 23.67 36.11 4.02
C ASN A 538 25.09 35.52 4.13
N GLY A 539 25.39 34.79 5.22
CA GLY A 539 26.72 34.24 5.52
C GLY A 539 27.38 34.87 6.75
N SER A 540 26.96 36.10 7.12
CA SER A 540 27.49 36.82 8.28
C SER A 540 26.43 37.52 9.12
N ASP A 541 25.27 37.84 8.52
CA ASP A 541 24.17 38.55 9.18
C ASP A 541 22.83 38.16 8.53
N TYR A 542 21.72 38.58 9.15
CA TYR A 542 20.38 38.42 8.61
C TYR A 542 19.95 39.63 7.79
N ASN A 543 19.42 39.35 6.60
CA ASN A 543 18.71 40.33 5.78
C ASN A 543 17.20 40.13 5.95
N GLU A 544 16.48 41.20 6.30
CA GLU A 544 15.02 41.18 6.26
C GLU A 544 14.55 41.04 4.81
N SER A 545 13.74 40.00 4.57
CA SER A 545 13.42 39.54 3.21
C SER A 545 12.05 40.01 2.72
N GLY A 546 11.23 40.61 3.59
CA GLY A 546 9.86 41.01 3.26
C GLY A 546 9.04 39.81 2.81
N TYR A 547 8.48 39.85 1.61
CA TYR A 547 7.78 38.71 1.02
C TYR A 547 8.80 37.66 0.56
N ALA A 548 9.13 36.73 1.46
CA ALA A 548 10.09 35.67 1.21
C ALA A 548 9.74 34.91 -0.08
N SER A 549 10.71 34.79 -1.00
CA SER A 549 10.57 34.05 -2.25
C SER A 549 11.08 32.63 -2.03
N MET A 550 10.17 31.69 -1.81
CA MET A 550 10.49 30.33 -1.41
C MET A 550 10.75 29.44 -2.63
N ASN A 551 12.01 29.34 -3.05
CA ASN A 551 12.41 28.31 -4.00
C ASN A 551 12.51 26.95 -3.29
N PRO A 552 12.27 25.82 -3.98
CA PRO A 552 12.55 24.51 -3.40
C PRO A 552 14.00 24.40 -2.91
N GLY A 553 14.20 23.82 -1.72
CA GLY A 553 15.51 23.70 -1.10
C GLY A 553 15.94 24.90 -0.25
N GLU A 554 15.20 26.01 -0.30
CA GLU A 554 15.48 27.23 0.46
C GLU A 554 14.58 27.37 1.68
N ALA A 555 15.12 27.88 2.80
CA ALA A 555 14.34 28.22 4.00
C ALA A 555 14.53 29.66 4.48
N TYR A 556 13.50 30.20 5.13
CA TYR A 556 13.49 31.57 5.66
C TYR A 556 13.02 31.55 7.10
N TRP A 557 13.57 32.43 7.92
CA TRP A 557 12.97 32.73 9.22
C TRP A 557 11.68 33.52 9.02
N ILE A 558 10.69 33.24 9.86
CA ILE A 558 9.50 34.04 10.05
C ILE A 558 9.26 34.26 11.54
N ILE A 559 8.76 35.44 11.89
CA ILE A 559 8.18 35.74 13.20
C ILE A 559 6.89 36.53 12.98
N THR A 560 5.86 36.23 13.75
CA THR A 560 4.54 36.87 13.67
C THR A 560 4.10 37.32 15.06
N LEU A 561 3.30 38.38 15.14
CA LEU A 561 2.75 38.87 16.40
C LEU A 561 1.66 37.91 16.94
N GLY A 562 0.81 37.39 16.04
CA GLY A 562 -0.19 36.37 16.34
C GLY A 562 0.21 34.98 15.83
N SER A 563 -0.59 33.97 16.17
CA SER A 563 -0.46 32.64 15.55
C SER A 563 -1.09 32.62 14.16
N HIS A 564 -0.43 32.01 13.19
CA HIS A 564 -0.95 31.85 11.83
C HIS A 564 -0.75 30.43 11.31
N VAL A 565 -1.70 29.95 10.51
CA VAL A 565 -1.47 28.79 9.63
C VAL A 565 -0.97 29.32 8.30
N LEU A 566 0.08 28.69 7.76
CA LEU A 566 0.75 29.09 6.54
C LEU A 566 0.53 28.04 5.45
N THR A 567 0.08 28.49 4.29
CA THR A 567 -0.13 27.67 3.09
C THR A 567 0.54 28.30 1.88
N GLY A 568 1.14 27.49 1.02
CA GLY A 568 1.91 27.92 -0.15
C GLY A 568 1.07 28.20 -1.40
N GLY A 569 -0.27 28.13 -1.31
CA GLY A 569 -1.14 28.27 -2.50
C GLY A 569 -0.82 27.24 -3.60
N SER A 570 -1.19 27.57 -4.84
CA SER A 570 -1.11 26.65 -5.97
C SER A 570 0.32 26.44 -6.49
N GLY A 571 0.54 25.29 -7.13
CA GLY A 571 1.84 24.95 -7.68
C GLY A 571 1.90 23.52 -8.21
N LYS A 572 3.11 22.97 -8.28
CA LYS A 572 3.39 21.60 -8.72
C LYS A 572 4.32 20.89 -7.76
N SER A 573 4.16 19.57 -7.64
CA SER A 573 5.13 18.73 -6.95
C SER A 573 6.52 18.86 -7.60
N THR A 574 7.57 18.72 -6.81
CA THR A 574 8.94 18.69 -7.34
C THR A 574 9.13 17.45 -8.21
N ASP A 575 9.85 17.59 -9.31
CA ASP A 575 10.16 16.48 -10.21
C ASP A 575 11.02 15.43 -9.48
N LEU A 576 10.70 14.16 -9.70
CA LEU A 576 11.40 13.01 -9.11
C LEU A 576 12.46 12.44 -10.05
N SER A 577 12.61 13.00 -11.26
CA SER A 577 13.59 12.56 -12.27
C SER A 577 15.04 12.75 -11.80
N ASP A 578 15.32 13.90 -11.22
CA ASP A 578 16.64 14.29 -10.74
C ASP A 578 16.56 14.81 -9.29
N PRO A 579 17.57 14.56 -8.45
CA PRO A 579 17.72 15.23 -7.17
C PRO A 579 17.80 16.75 -7.31
N VAL A 580 17.23 17.48 -6.35
CA VAL A 580 17.36 18.93 -6.25
C VAL A 580 18.71 19.30 -5.64
N SER A 581 19.58 19.92 -6.44
CA SER A 581 20.88 20.45 -6.00
C SER A 581 20.72 21.78 -5.24
N ILE A 582 20.97 21.76 -3.93
CA ILE A 582 20.98 22.95 -3.07
C ILE A 582 22.40 23.50 -2.99
N SER A 583 22.58 24.79 -3.32
CA SER A 583 23.88 25.46 -3.18
C SER A 583 24.15 25.85 -1.73
N LEU A 584 25.26 25.36 -1.17
CA LEU A 584 25.72 25.63 0.18
C LEU A 584 26.90 26.62 0.16
N ARG A 585 26.81 27.64 1.01
CA ARG A 585 27.92 28.58 1.26
C ARG A 585 28.93 27.93 2.19
N SER A 586 30.17 28.41 2.20
CA SER A 586 31.06 28.12 3.32
C SER A 586 30.45 28.68 4.61
N GLY A 587 30.35 27.85 5.64
CA GLY A 587 29.63 28.12 6.87
C GLY A 587 28.16 27.70 6.79
N TRP A 588 27.30 28.45 7.48
CA TRP A 588 25.89 28.13 7.64
C TRP A 588 25.02 28.55 6.45
N THR A 589 24.11 27.67 6.03
CA THR A 589 23.08 27.93 5.01
C THR A 589 21.71 27.48 5.51
N GLN A 590 20.68 28.32 5.33
CA GLN A 590 19.27 27.95 5.57
C GLN A 590 18.73 27.16 4.39
N VAL A 591 18.29 25.94 4.64
CA VAL A 591 17.78 25.01 3.64
C VAL A 591 16.47 24.37 4.12
N GLY A 592 15.70 23.79 3.22
CA GLY A 592 14.48 23.05 3.57
C GLY A 592 14.21 21.92 2.59
N SER A 593 13.23 21.06 2.89
CA SER A 593 12.87 19.99 1.96
C SER A 593 12.26 20.57 0.68
N PRO A 594 12.75 20.21 -0.52
CA PRO A 594 12.10 20.58 -1.76
C PRO A 594 10.87 19.70 -2.07
N TYR A 595 10.60 18.67 -1.27
CA TYR A 595 9.54 17.68 -1.52
C TYR A 595 8.49 17.69 -0.40
N ASN A 596 7.24 17.37 -0.73
CA ASN A 596 6.14 17.21 0.25
C ASN A 596 6.10 15.84 0.94
N PHE A 597 7.29 15.28 1.14
CA PHE A 597 7.57 14.08 1.90
C PHE A 597 9.01 14.17 2.42
N THR A 598 9.39 13.30 3.36
CA THR A 598 10.77 13.23 3.87
C THR A 598 11.69 12.63 2.80
N PRO A 599 12.67 13.38 2.26
CA PRO A 599 13.61 12.84 1.28
C PRO A 599 14.45 11.71 1.88
N ASN A 600 14.80 10.72 1.07
CA ASN A 600 15.59 9.56 1.50
C ASN A 600 17.02 9.54 0.90
N SER A 601 17.41 10.59 0.18
CA SER A 601 18.74 10.71 -0.40
C SER A 601 19.28 12.12 -0.18
N TYR A 602 20.43 12.18 0.50
CA TYR A 602 21.23 13.39 0.71
C TYR A 602 22.64 13.07 0.24
N VAL A 603 23.06 13.64 -0.88
CA VAL A 603 24.37 13.36 -1.48
C VAL A 603 25.21 14.62 -1.50
N TYR A 604 26.41 14.53 -0.95
CA TYR A 604 27.40 15.60 -0.91
C TYR A 604 28.81 14.99 -0.85
N GLU A 605 29.82 15.78 -1.21
CA GLU A 605 31.23 15.39 -1.09
C GLU A 605 31.56 15.03 0.38
N ALA A 606 32.13 13.85 0.60
CA ALA A 606 32.46 13.38 1.95
C ALA A 606 33.40 14.35 2.67
N GLY A 607 33.04 14.76 3.89
CA GLY A 607 33.79 15.76 4.66
C GLY A 607 33.60 17.21 4.21
N ALA A 608 32.77 17.49 3.20
CA ALA A 608 32.48 18.86 2.76
C ALA A 608 31.32 19.51 3.54
N VAL A 609 30.41 18.71 4.09
CA VAL A 609 29.17 19.13 4.78
C VAL A 609 29.03 18.35 6.08
N GLU A 610 28.57 19.00 7.14
CA GLU A 610 28.15 18.28 8.35
C GLU A 610 26.89 17.44 8.08
N PRO A 611 26.82 16.18 8.53
CA PRO A 611 25.68 15.31 8.26
C PRO A 611 24.40 15.71 9.01
N SER A 612 24.54 16.56 10.04
CA SER A 612 23.43 17.00 10.89
C SER A 612 22.73 18.23 10.31
N PHE A 613 21.41 18.18 10.31
CA PHE A 613 20.51 19.29 10.05
C PHE A 613 19.98 19.84 11.37
N TYR A 614 20.05 21.15 11.56
CA TYR A 614 19.63 21.78 12.81
C TYR A 614 18.29 22.48 12.64
N ARG A 615 17.27 22.01 13.35
CA ARG A 615 15.92 22.57 13.35
C ARG A 615 15.71 23.38 14.62
N TYR A 616 15.11 24.55 14.50
CA TYR A 616 14.72 25.35 15.66
C TYR A 616 13.25 25.08 16.03
N SER A 617 12.99 24.71 17.27
CA SER A 617 11.65 24.36 17.78
C SER A 617 10.85 25.56 18.29
N GLY A 618 11.44 26.76 18.33
CA GLY A 618 10.90 27.92 19.03
C GLY A 618 11.58 28.18 20.38
N SER A 619 12.09 27.12 21.01
CA SER A 619 12.79 27.17 22.30
C SER A 619 14.26 26.74 22.24
N GLY A 620 14.71 26.10 21.16
CA GLY A 620 16.07 25.63 21.03
C GLY A 620 16.31 24.89 19.72
N TYR A 621 17.56 24.49 19.48
CA TYR A 621 17.93 23.68 18.33
C TYR A 621 17.87 22.19 18.66
N SER A 622 17.30 21.41 17.74
CA SER A 622 17.44 19.96 17.68
C SER A 622 18.19 19.54 16.43
N THR A 623 18.87 18.39 16.49
CA THR A 623 19.58 17.80 15.36
C THR A 623 18.81 16.63 14.77
N THR A 624 18.82 16.52 13.44
CA THR A 624 18.27 15.40 12.68
C THR A 624 19.14 15.15 11.45
N THR A 625 19.02 14.00 10.81
CA THR A 625 19.68 13.68 9.53
C THR A 625 18.72 13.71 8.34
N THR A 626 17.46 14.07 8.58
CA THR A 626 16.39 14.12 7.57
C THR A 626 15.62 15.44 7.65
N MET A 627 14.97 15.81 6.55
CA MET A 627 14.20 17.04 6.44
C MET A 627 12.71 16.73 6.34
N SER A 628 11.91 17.36 7.18
CA SER A 628 10.45 17.33 7.13
C SER A 628 9.94 18.40 6.15
N PRO A 629 8.84 18.14 5.43
CA PRO A 629 8.19 19.14 4.57
C PRO A 629 7.79 20.40 5.33
N GLY A 630 7.97 21.57 4.71
CA GLY A 630 7.56 22.86 5.27
C GLY A 630 8.53 23.44 6.32
N ASP A 631 9.35 22.61 6.95
CA ASP A 631 10.34 23.04 7.95
C ASP A 631 11.67 23.47 7.31
N GLY A 632 12.30 24.47 7.93
CA GLY A 632 13.65 24.87 7.58
C GLY A 632 14.71 24.41 8.58
N TYR A 633 15.93 24.26 8.07
CA TYR A 633 17.09 23.71 8.75
C TYR A 633 18.33 24.54 8.47
N TRP A 634 19.26 24.51 9.41
CA TRP A 634 20.63 24.91 9.15
C TRP A 634 21.47 23.72 8.70
N VAL A 635 22.32 23.98 7.73
CA VAL A 635 23.38 23.07 7.27
C VAL A 635 24.70 23.81 7.26
N TYR A 636 25.74 23.19 7.82
CA TYR A 636 27.10 23.72 7.79
C TYR A 636 27.91 23.06 6.68
N ALA A 637 28.57 23.85 5.85
CA ALA A 637 29.55 23.35 4.89
C ALA A 637 30.94 23.97 5.13
N TYR A 638 31.98 23.13 5.18
CA TYR A 638 33.36 23.56 5.43
C TYR A 638 33.89 24.44 4.29
N SER A 639 33.38 24.24 3.08
CA SER A 639 33.64 25.08 1.91
C SER A 639 32.38 25.20 1.06
N ALA A 640 32.30 26.22 0.21
CA ALA A 640 31.18 26.34 -0.72
C ALA A 640 31.07 25.09 -1.61
N THR A 641 29.89 24.47 -1.61
CA THR A 641 29.62 23.17 -2.26
C THR A 641 28.13 23.06 -2.60
N SER A 642 27.67 21.92 -3.08
CA SER A 642 26.26 21.58 -3.21
C SER A 642 25.90 20.33 -2.41
N MET A 643 24.61 20.20 -2.10
CA MET A 643 24.01 19.00 -1.57
C MET A 643 22.80 18.64 -2.43
N ASP A 644 22.82 17.44 -2.97
CA ASP A 644 21.73 16.89 -3.78
C ASP A 644 20.73 16.20 -2.86
N VAL A 645 19.52 16.73 -2.82
CA VAL A 645 18.40 16.20 -2.04
C VAL A 645 17.45 15.51 -3.02
N GLY A 646 17.17 14.24 -2.81
CA GLY A 646 16.39 13.46 -3.78
C GLY A 646 15.58 12.34 -3.17
N PHE A 647 14.93 11.62 -4.08
CA PHE A 647 14.16 10.43 -3.81
C PHE A 647 14.77 9.26 -4.58
N LYS A 648 15.32 8.29 -3.85
CA LYS A 648 15.83 7.04 -4.42
C LYS A 648 14.77 5.94 -4.30
N ARG A 649 14.48 5.32 -5.44
CA ARG A 649 13.62 4.15 -5.56
C ARG A 649 14.29 2.93 -4.93
N ASN A 650 13.53 2.09 -4.23
CA ASN A 650 13.98 0.82 -3.65
C ASN A 650 15.16 0.91 -2.66
N THR A 651 15.47 2.10 -2.14
CA THR A 651 16.43 2.23 -1.04
C THR A 651 15.68 2.20 0.28
N LEU A 652 15.80 1.09 0.99
CA LEU A 652 15.66 1.08 2.44
C LEU A 652 16.66 2.11 2.98
N LEU A 653 16.19 3.09 3.75
CA LEU A 653 17.07 3.90 4.57
C LEU A 653 17.73 2.93 5.55
N ALA A 654 18.97 2.52 5.25
CA ALA A 654 19.79 1.85 6.23
C ALA A 654 19.98 2.86 7.36
N ARG A 655 19.33 2.63 8.49
CA ARG A 655 19.75 3.23 9.74
C ARG A 655 21.14 2.69 10.00
N GLU A 656 22.17 3.47 9.64
CA GLU A 656 23.49 3.22 10.19
C GLU A 656 23.29 3.28 11.71
N ALA A 657 23.54 2.16 12.37
CA ALA A 657 23.79 2.19 13.80
C ALA A 657 24.96 3.15 13.96
N VAL A 658 24.68 4.33 14.53
CA VAL A 658 25.73 5.26 14.94
C VAL A 658 26.54 4.50 15.96
N ASN A 659 27.68 3.96 15.53
CA ASN A 659 28.70 3.51 16.46
C ASN A 659 29.00 4.71 17.34
N GLU A 660 28.80 4.57 18.65
CA GLU A 660 29.19 5.61 19.60
C GLU A 660 30.69 5.87 19.41
N PRO A 661 31.08 7.03 18.83
CA PRO A 661 32.47 7.28 18.46
C PRO A 661 33.31 7.70 19.68
N PHE A 662 32.64 7.98 20.80
CA PHE A 662 33.25 8.45 22.03
C PHE A 662 33.72 7.28 22.90
N ASP A 663 34.99 7.35 23.33
CA ASP A 663 35.50 6.54 24.44
C ASP A 663 34.82 6.93 25.76
N TRP A 664 34.60 8.24 25.95
CA TRP A 664 33.72 8.80 26.96
C TRP A 664 33.17 10.15 26.51
N LYS A 665 31.96 10.49 26.97
CA LYS A 665 31.33 11.79 26.73
C LYS A 665 30.59 12.31 27.97
N GLY A 666 30.41 13.62 28.03
CA GLY A 666 29.52 14.33 28.94
C GLY A 666 28.62 15.28 28.16
N ASN A 667 27.54 15.72 28.78
CA ASN A 667 26.61 16.70 28.21
C ASN A 667 26.41 17.86 29.18
N ILE A 668 26.43 19.10 28.68
CA ILE A 668 26.11 20.32 29.43
C ILE A 668 24.75 20.82 28.96
N ILE A 669 23.77 20.86 29.86
CA ILE A 669 22.44 21.37 29.55
C ILE A 669 22.28 22.75 30.18
N ALA A 670 21.97 23.76 29.37
CA ALA A 670 21.62 25.10 29.80
C ALA A 670 20.13 25.37 29.57
N ARG A 671 19.45 25.94 30.57
CA ARG A 671 18.03 26.31 30.47
C ARG A 671 17.80 27.68 31.08
N VAL A 672 17.24 28.61 30.30
CA VAL A 672 16.91 29.97 30.77
C VAL A 672 15.59 30.41 30.15
N ASN A 673 14.61 30.77 30.98
CA ASN A 673 13.32 31.37 30.55
C ASN A 673 12.58 30.57 29.45
N GLY A 674 12.65 29.23 29.49
CA GLY A 674 11.99 28.36 28.50
C GLY A 674 12.76 28.20 27.19
N VAL A 675 13.97 28.77 27.08
CA VAL A 675 14.96 28.46 26.05
C VAL A 675 15.88 27.39 26.60
N ASP A 676 16.04 26.32 25.83
CA ASP A 676 16.80 25.14 26.21
C ASP A 676 17.92 24.91 25.20
N ASP A 677 19.11 24.64 25.74
CA ASP A 677 20.26 24.17 24.98
C ASP A 677 20.72 22.85 25.61
N THR A 678 20.29 21.76 24.99
CA THR A 678 20.43 20.39 25.50
C THR A 678 21.52 19.59 24.80
N GLU A 679 22.14 20.17 23.78
CA GLU A 679 22.92 19.46 22.78
C GLU A 679 24.43 19.77 22.85
N ASN A 680 24.93 20.15 24.04
CA ASN A 680 26.35 20.44 24.26
C ASN A 680 27.11 19.21 24.74
N ILE A 681 27.45 18.34 23.81
CA ILE A 681 28.22 17.13 24.07
C ILE A 681 29.71 17.46 23.99
N PHE A 682 30.49 16.99 24.96
CA PHE A 682 31.95 17.00 24.93
C PHE A 682 32.47 15.61 25.28
N GLY A 683 33.63 15.21 24.76
CA GLY A 683 34.16 13.87 25.02
C GLY A 683 35.53 13.65 24.43
N VAL A 684 35.96 12.39 24.45
CA VAL A 684 37.21 11.93 23.81
C VAL A 684 36.85 10.89 22.77
N MET A 685 37.44 11.02 21.58
CA MET A 685 37.41 10.02 20.51
C MET A 685 38.85 9.64 20.13
N PRO A 686 39.11 8.39 19.67
CA PRO A 686 40.45 7.93 19.32
C PRO A 686 41.16 8.73 18.21
N ASP A 687 40.38 9.33 17.32
CA ASP A 687 40.81 10.06 16.12
C ASP A 687 40.52 11.56 16.17
N ALA A 688 39.98 12.05 17.29
CA ALA A 688 39.80 13.48 17.51
C ALA A 688 41.15 14.21 17.62
N SER A 689 41.21 15.37 16.99
CA SER A 689 42.33 16.29 16.96
C SER A 689 42.36 17.18 18.23
N GLU A 690 43.56 17.65 18.59
CA GLU A 690 43.76 18.65 19.66
C GLU A 690 43.37 20.08 19.21
N ILE A 691 43.00 20.23 17.94
CA ILE A 691 42.48 21.46 17.32
C ILE A 691 41.18 21.13 16.58
N TRP A 692 40.43 22.18 16.22
CA TRP A 692 39.13 22.06 15.53
C TRP A 692 39.15 21.09 14.35
N ASP A 693 38.24 20.11 14.35
CA ASP A 693 38.12 19.09 13.31
C ASP A 693 36.65 18.76 12.95
N VAL A 694 36.42 17.56 12.38
CA VAL A 694 35.08 17.09 11.96
C VAL A 694 34.27 16.44 13.09
N ALA A 695 34.92 16.12 14.23
CA ALA A 695 34.25 15.66 15.44
C ALA A 695 33.75 16.83 16.30
N ASP A 696 34.31 18.03 16.10
CA ASP A 696 33.80 19.26 16.69
C ASP A 696 32.54 19.76 15.98
N ARG A 697 31.57 20.21 16.79
CA ARG A 697 30.27 20.70 16.32
C ARG A 697 30.26 22.22 16.24
N HIS A 698 29.78 22.76 15.12
CA HIS A 698 29.46 24.18 15.03
C HIS A 698 28.07 24.47 15.64
N GLU A 699 27.95 25.59 16.33
CA GLU A 699 26.64 26.12 16.74
C GLU A 699 25.99 26.91 15.61
N PRO A 700 24.71 26.63 15.28
CA PRO A 700 23.97 27.41 14.30
C PRO A 700 23.82 28.89 14.71
N PRO A 701 23.66 29.81 13.74
CA PRO A 701 23.38 31.21 14.06
C PRO A 701 22.06 31.32 14.82
N VAL A 702 22.01 32.22 15.81
CA VAL A 702 20.79 32.59 16.53
C VAL A 702 20.09 33.69 15.76
#